data_AF-A0A970X166-F1
#
_entry.id   AF-A0A970X166-F1
#
_cell.length_a   1.000
_cell.length_b   1.000
_cell.length_c   1.000
_cell.angle_alpha   90.00
_cell.angle_beta   90.00
_cell.angle_gamma   90.00
#
_symmetry.space_group_name_H-M   'P 1'
#
loop_
_entity.id
_entity.type
_entity.pdbx_description
1 polymer ?
#
loop_
_entity_poly.entity_id
_entity_poly.type
_entity_poly.pdbx_seq_one_letter_code
_entity_poly.pdbx_strand_id
1 'polypeptide(L)'
;MTNLSKLIFTFIVVLSPFTIKAADIQFSILNTAKREFEPGATINLISKFVNHTSEDALVEVKILDPLALVRPIVNYSSLAIPKNTSSNRVLGILVPSNCDAGNYSIEIEAIDKHTQQSIGKIKIEFVVKTRYEIELIKLNAPAFLYAGDTVSFRSIVQNRSNTTVKVKTTTVEGARSKTEIVTIPKDSSLQLNYFTTISKKSTTYSKEFLFTTAQIVDQEGSDKHVSYEFDVFPNKQVKFDRYNRFPIKIGSMAYVTNRWGDWRAVTMFDVYGSGNLGKNKDKTLSFNLRGPDRRGNPLLGLEDSYNLKFKSKHFDLSLGDDNYSLTQLTESSRNGRGVKAAVTLNKLTIGGFYNAPRYYPLIKNTTSFYSVYDFNTNNYIKLGALFKKDTTSINTEVYTISANNKPFSWLRTDIEVALGRNALGIGKSYNGTFSINKKGFATYGNYVFADPNFPGYLSNSTRIDLGTSLNIKRISFNCAYSVNKTNIALDTLFSNMPYTKNINITTGYRLFNTSILSIGGYMIEALDRSPIPLFNYTKYSGRLSLQSSIKLFSMSLQGDYNKLFNWMNELNRYSNTYAGSLNLGYHPGSIFTGNAYITYQGGEQGITGYDLFYYGSSFEANLNEKFLIRAQYNSNFEWQYYTSERSLLSLTLRAQLNANHQIDLLTNYNLKKNSLNTKELNVQLRYIYTLNVPISKRKDAGSLTGKINNHGIDKVSGIRLKIDGNVAITDKEGNFRFPGLPVGTHLLTIDASSLGINTITEIPGPYTIEIKPATTSHFEFAMTKAAQINGKLVIEEDSRANEKGYIPIKEEIERLVIEASNNNEVYRVYTDRYSCFSFSDLRPGDWVVKIYTNALPRGYKIESTRFSFTLKPGENHSIEVNVKKVARQVRFQTINKDKQK
;
A
#
# COMPACT_ATOMS: atom_id res chain seq x y z
N MET A 1 67.53 11.93 16.84
CA MET A 1 67.60 11.75 18.31
C MET A 1 67.28 10.28 18.56
N THR A 2 68.18 9.41 18.98
CA THR A 2 69.35 9.61 19.86
C THR A 2 70.35 8.47 19.68
N ASN A 3 71.62 8.85 19.47
CA ASN A 3 72.88 8.33 20.04
C ASN A 3 72.90 6.90 20.61
N LEU A 4 73.87 6.06 20.20
CA LEU A 4 75.24 5.99 20.77
C LEU A 4 75.19 5.74 22.30
N SER A 5 75.95 4.85 22.93
CA SER A 5 77.01 3.92 22.54
C SER A 5 77.53 3.26 23.84
N LYS A 6 78.05 2.02 23.72
CA LYS A 6 79.20 1.40 24.42
C LYS A 6 79.28 1.36 25.96
N LEU A 7 79.49 0.13 26.48
CA LEU A 7 80.69 -0.31 27.24
C LEU A 7 80.65 -1.86 27.40
N ILE A 8 81.46 -2.66 26.70
CA ILE A 8 82.74 -3.29 27.10
C ILE A 8 82.73 -4.06 28.43
N PHE A 9 82.82 -5.40 28.36
CA PHE A 9 83.77 -6.19 29.15
C PHE A 9 84.12 -7.50 28.41
N THR A 10 85.42 -7.77 28.37
CA THR A 10 86.11 -8.87 27.67
C THR A 10 86.37 -10.02 28.64
N PHE A 11 86.27 -11.30 28.23
CA PHE A 11 87.23 -12.35 28.64
C PHE A 11 87.07 -13.69 27.86
N ILE A 12 88.24 -14.16 27.40
CA ILE A 12 88.71 -15.52 27.08
C ILE A 12 88.02 -16.33 25.95
N VAL A 13 88.81 -16.49 24.89
CA VAL A 13 88.71 -17.42 23.77
C VAL A 13 89.36 -18.74 24.17
N VAL A 14 88.60 -19.84 24.14
CA VAL A 14 89.12 -21.21 23.99
C VAL A 14 88.77 -21.66 22.58
N LEU A 15 89.79 -21.75 21.74
CA LEU A 15 89.71 -22.33 20.40
C LEU A 15 89.60 -23.86 20.53
N SER A 16 88.39 -24.38 20.34
CA SER A 16 88.15 -25.77 19.97
C SER A 16 87.71 -25.77 18.50
N PRO A 17 88.34 -26.54 17.60
CA PRO A 17 87.83 -26.69 16.25
C PRO A 17 86.58 -27.57 16.34
N PHE A 18 85.41 -26.94 16.51
CA PHE A 18 84.17 -27.61 16.15
C PHE A 18 84.18 -27.75 14.63
N THR A 19 84.52 -28.95 14.18
CA THR A 19 84.17 -29.45 12.87
C THR A 19 82.64 -29.32 12.73
N ILE A 20 82.20 -28.24 12.09
CA ILE A 20 80.86 -28.15 11.54
C ILE A 20 80.81 -29.23 10.47
N LYS A 21 80.22 -30.39 10.81
CA LYS A 21 79.70 -31.30 9.79
C LYS A 21 78.63 -30.47 9.05
N ALA A 22 78.99 -29.98 7.86
CA ALA A 22 77.99 -29.41 6.97
C ALA A 22 76.90 -30.48 6.82
N ALA A 23 75.65 -30.12 7.12
CA ALA A 23 74.55 -31.03 6.90
C ALA A 23 74.61 -31.47 5.42
N ASP A 24 74.77 -32.77 5.22
CA ASP A 24 74.96 -33.42 3.92
C ASP A 24 73.84 -33.03 2.92
N ILE A 25 72.65 -32.68 3.47
CA ILE A 25 71.51 -32.13 2.74
C ILE A 25 71.00 -30.88 3.49
N GLN A 26 70.65 -29.82 2.77
CA GLN A 26 70.02 -28.62 3.32
C GLN A 26 68.57 -28.47 2.85
N PHE A 27 67.68 -28.05 3.75
CA PHE A 27 66.27 -27.79 3.48
C PHE A 27 65.91 -26.34 3.83
N SER A 28 65.27 -25.64 2.90
CA SER A 28 64.74 -24.29 3.13
C SER A 28 63.42 -24.09 2.38
N ILE A 29 62.57 -23.19 2.86
CA ILE A 29 61.37 -22.73 2.14
C ILE A 29 61.65 -21.32 1.64
N LEU A 30 61.52 -21.12 0.33
CA LEU A 30 61.87 -19.85 -0.32
C LEU A 30 60.80 -18.78 -0.16
N ASN A 31 59.56 -19.16 0.17
CA ASN A 31 58.41 -18.26 0.25
C ASN A 31 57.71 -18.29 1.63
N THR A 32 58.33 -17.71 2.64
CA THR A 32 57.86 -17.72 4.05
C THR A 32 57.01 -16.50 4.46
N ALA A 33 56.70 -15.57 3.54
CA ALA A 33 55.88 -14.41 3.87
C ALA A 33 54.48 -14.83 4.38
N LYS A 34 54.00 -14.16 5.43
CA LYS A 34 52.65 -14.37 5.99
C LYS A 34 51.60 -14.13 4.89
N ARG A 35 50.73 -15.12 4.66
CA ARG A 35 49.72 -15.12 3.60
C ARG A 35 48.31 -15.28 4.16
N GLU A 36 47.36 -14.59 3.54
CA GLU A 36 45.93 -14.75 3.80
C GLU A 36 45.32 -15.65 2.73
N PHE A 37 44.51 -16.62 3.14
CA PHE A 37 43.87 -17.58 2.25
C PHE A 37 42.37 -17.65 2.50
N GLU A 38 41.62 -17.87 1.43
CA GLU A 38 40.20 -18.23 1.51
C GLU A 38 40.05 -19.69 1.97
N PRO A 39 39.01 -20.04 2.74
CA PRO A 39 38.70 -21.43 3.07
C PRO A 39 38.53 -22.28 1.79
N GLY A 40 39.16 -23.45 1.71
CA GLY A 40 39.17 -24.29 0.51
C GLY A 40 40.35 -24.03 -0.44
N ALA A 41 41.19 -23.03 -0.16
CA ALA A 41 42.35 -22.72 -0.99
C ALA A 41 43.56 -23.65 -0.74
N THR A 42 44.39 -23.76 -1.77
CA THR A 42 45.67 -24.48 -1.70
C THR A 42 46.82 -23.52 -1.40
N ILE A 43 47.56 -23.81 -0.34
CA ILE A 43 48.83 -23.18 0.02
C ILE A 43 49.95 -23.90 -0.77
N ASN A 44 50.64 -23.17 -1.64
CA ASN A 44 51.80 -23.67 -2.38
C ASN A 44 53.09 -23.10 -1.79
N LEU A 45 53.92 -23.98 -1.21
CA LEU A 45 55.21 -23.64 -0.64
C LEU A 45 56.33 -24.16 -1.54
N ILE A 46 57.29 -23.31 -1.87
CA ILE A 46 58.45 -23.66 -2.70
C ILE A 46 59.57 -24.05 -1.75
N SER A 47 59.78 -25.35 -1.62
CA SER A 47 60.90 -25.93 -0.88
C SER A 47 62.13 -26.05 -1.78
N LYS A 48 63.31 -25.70 -1.25
CA LYS A 48 64.61 -25.89 -1.88
C LYS A 48 65.40 -26.90 -1.07
N PHE A 49 65.78 -27.98 -1.74
CA PHE A 49 66.70 -28.97 -1.24
C PHE A 49 68.05 -28.77 -1.92
N VAL A 50 69.14 -28.86 -1.16
CA VAL A 50 70.50 -28.87 -1.69
C VAL A 50 71.17 -30.13 -1.17
N ASN A 51 71.51 -31.05 -2.05
CA ASN A 51 72.22 -32.27 -1.69
C ASN A 51 73.70 -32.08 -2.05
N HIS A 52 74.56 -32.06 -1.04
CA HIS A 52 76.02 -31.91 -1.20
C HIS A 52 76.76 -33.25 -1.22
N THR A 53 76.03 -34.38 -1.16
CA THR A 53 76.60 -35.72 -1.17
C THR A 53 76.84 -36.24 -2.58
N SER A 54 77.70 -37.25 -2.69
CA SER A 54 78.00 -37.99 -3.92
C SER A 54 76.96 -39.05 -4.29
N GLU A 55 75.85 -39.16 -3.54
CA GLU A 55 74.76 -40.11 -3.74
C GLU A 55 73.39 -39.41 -3.81
N ASP A 56 72.42 -40.05 -4.44
CA ASP A 56 71.05 -39.52 -4.50
C ASP A 56 70.41 -39.67 -3.11
N ALA A 57 69.86 -38.58 -2.59
CA ALA A 57 69.20 -38.57 -1.30
C ALA A 57 67.71 -38.81 -1.44
N LEU A 58 67.15 -39.63 -0.55
CA LEU A 58 65.70 -39.80 -0.40
C LEU A 58 65.22 -39.06 0.84
N VAL A 59 64.41 -38.03 0.62
CA VAL A 59 63.88 -37.16 1.68
C VAL A 59 62.38 -37.42 1.87
N GLU A 60 61.95 -37.58 3.10
CA GLU A 60 60.56 -37.55 3.52
C GLU A 60 60.23 -36.16 4.07
N VAL A 61 59.14 -35.54 3.61
CA VAL A 61 58.65 -34.27 4.17
C VAL A 61 57.37 -34.53 4.95
N LYS A 62 57.40 -34.27 6.25
CA LYS A 62 56.25 -34.35 7.15
C LYS A 62 55.70 -32.96 7.42
N ILE A 63 54.39 -32.81 7.28
CA ILE A 63 53.66 -31.62 7.73
C ILE A 63 53.13 -31.94 9.11
N LEU A 64 53.71 -31.29 10.11
CA LEU A 64 53.30 -31.36 11.50
C LEU A 64 52.24 -30.30 11.74
N ASP A 65 50.99 -30.77 11.81
CA ASP A 65 49.83 -29.94 12.07
C ASP A 65 49.14 -30.42 13.36
N PRO A 66 49.43 -29.77 14.51
CA PRO A 66 48.90 -30.20 15.80
C PRO A 66 47.38 -30.06 15.92
N LEU A 67 46.73 -29.32 15.02
CA LEU A 67 45.29 -29.10 15.00
C LEU A 67 44.58 -29.86 13.85
N ALA A 68 45.32 -30.64 13.05
CA ALA A 68 44.81 -31.39 11.89
C ALA A 68 43.96 -30.53 10.91
N LEU A 69 44.32 -29.26 10.78
CA LEU A 69 43.69 -28.23 9.98
C LEU A 69 43.94 -28.38 8.48
N VAL A 70 45.08 -28.92 8.06
CA VAL A 70 45.49 -28.95 6.65
C VAL A 70 45.78 -30.35 6.15
N ARG A 71 45.66 -30.56 4.83
CA ARG A 71 45.96 -31.85 4.21
C ARG A 71 46.97 -31.69 3.07
N PRO A 72 48.03 -32.53 3.01
CA PRO A 72 48.89 -32.56 1.83
C PRO A 72 48.08 -33.01 0.60
N ILE A 73 48.30 -32.35 -0.53
CA ILE A 73 47.63 -32.68 -1.78
C ILE A 73 48.32 -33.85 -2.49
N VAL A 74 49.61 -34.04 -2.22
CA VAL A 74 50.46 -35.08 -2.80
C VAL A 74 51.20 -35.82 -1.68
N ASN A 75 51.55 -37.08 -1.90
CA ASN A 75 52.34 -37.85 -0.95
C ASN A 75 53.81 -37.40 -1.01
N TYR A 76 54.33 -36.83 0.10
CA TYR A 76 55.71 -36.38 0.23
C TYR A 76 56.63 -37.35 0.99
N SER A 77 56.25 -38.63 1.08
CA SER A 77 56.98 -39.66 1.82
C SER A 77 58.30 -40.12 1.16
N SER A 78 58.57 -39.72 -0.08
CA SER A 78 59.76 -40.16 -0.83
C SER A 78 60.10 -39.19 -1.95
N LEU A 79 60.96 -38.21 -1.69
CA LEU A 79 61.46 -37.23 -2.66
C LEU A 79 62.92 -37.53 -2.99
N ALA A 80 63.20 -37.91 -4.23
CA ALA A 80 64.57 -38.10 -4.71
C ALA A 80 65.22 -36.75 -5.03
N ILE A 81 66.36 -36.48 -4.38
CA ILE A 81 67.20 -35.30 -4.57
C ILE A 81 68.54 -35.77 -5.13
N PRO A 82 68.82 -35.56 -6.44
CA PRO A 82 70.03 -36.06 -7.07
C PRO A 82 71.30 -35.53 -6.41
N LYS A 83 72.37 -36.33 -6.41
CA LYS A 83 73.68 -35.96 -5.87
C LYS A 83 74.20 -34.63 -6.40
N ASN A 84 74.84 -33.83 -5.57
CA ASN A 84 75.45 -32.53 -5.93
C ASN A 84 74.51 -31.55 -6.68
N THR A 85 73.19 -31.65 -6.49
CA THR A 85 72.22 -30.74 -7.12
C THR A 85 71.42 -29.92 -6.11
N SER A 86 70.88 -28.80 -6.60
CA SER A 86 69.80 -28.11 -5.93
C SER A 86 68.49 -28.36 -6.66
N SER A 87 67.47 -28.79 -5.92
CA SER A 87 66.15 -29.12 -6.46
C SER A 87 65.08 -28.33 -5.73
N ASN A 88 64.23 -27.64 -6.50
CA ASN A 88 63.06 -26.97 -5.96
C ASN A 88 61.82 -27.87 -6.12
N ARG A 89 61.07 -28.07 -5.04
CA ARG A 89 59.83 -28.84 -5.01
C ARG A 89 58.69 -27.99 -4.48
N VAL A 90 57.50 -28.12 -5.07
CA VAL A 90 56.29 -27.45 -4.59
C VAL A 90 55.57 -28.37 -3.62
N LEU A 91 55.41 -27.91 -2.39
CA LEU A 91 54.59 -28.54 -1.36
C LEU A 91 53.21 -27.87 -1.37
N GLY A 92 52.21 -28.60 -1.84
CA GLY A 92 50.81 -28.19 -1.93
C GLY A 92 50.04 -28.69 -0.71
N ILE A 93 49.45 -27.75 0.03
CA ILE A 93 48.73 -27.99 1.28
C ILE A 93 47.32 -27.41 1.13
N LEU A 94 46.29 -28.24 1.24
CA LEU A 94 44.90 -27.81 1.16
C LEU A 94 44.38 -27.37 2.53
N VAL A 95 43.81 -26.17 2.60
CA VAL A 95 42.99 -25.73 3.74
C VAL A 95 41.54 -26.15 3.46
N PRO A 96 40.91 -27.00 4.29
CA PRO A 96 39.52 -27.38 4.15
C PRO A 96 38.56 -26.18 4.13
N SER A 97 37.46 -26.31 3.38
CA SER A 97 36.45 -25.25 3.25
C SER A 97 35.69 -24.94 4.55
N ASN A 98 35.75 -25.84 5.53
CA ASN A 98 35.14 -25.71 6.85
C ASN A 98 36.14 -25.25 7.93
N CYS A 99 37.35 -24.82 7.57
CA CYS A 99 38.32 -24.30 8.54
C CYS A 99 37.83 -22.96 9.13
N ASP A 100 37.92 -22.80 10.45
CA ASP A 100 37.52 -21.57 11.13
C ASP A 100 38.38 -20.38 10.68
N ALA A 101 37.80 -19.19 10.72
CA ALA A 101 38.56 -17.97 10.43
C ALA A 101 39.51 -17.65 11.59
N GLY A 102 40.78 -17.37 11.30
CA GLY A 102 41.77 -17.15 12.34
C GLY A 102 43.23 -17.19 11.86
N ASN A 103 44.15 -17.01 12.81
CA ASN A 103 45.59 -17.16 12.59
C ASN A 103 46.02 -18.59 12.94
N TYR A 104 46.75 -19.23 12.04
CA TYR A 104 47.22 -20.60 12.20
C TYR A 104 48.71 -20.71 11.88
N SER A 105 49.33 -21.76 12.41
CA SER A 105 50.70 -22.11 12.05
C SER A 105 50.87 -23.62 11.92
N ILE A 106 51.59 -24.05 10.90
CA ILE A 106 52.04 -25.44 10.71
C ILE A 106 53.56 -25.52 10.73
N GLU A 107 54.11 -26.67 11.08
CA GLU A 107 55.53 -26.95 10.96
C GLU A 107 55.80 -27.96 9.85
N ILE A 108 56.87 -27.75 9.09
CA ILE A 108 57.30 -28.65 8.03
C ILE A 108 58.68 -29.17 8.39
N GLU A 109 58.78 -30.49 8.52
CA GLU A 109 60.01 -31.20 8.84
C GLU A 109 60.45 -32.02 7.63
N ALA A 110 61.68 -31.80 7.16
CA ALA A 110 62.33 -32.67 6.19
C ALA A 110 63.21 -33.68 6.93
N ILE A 111 63.07 -34.96 6.59
CA ILE A 111 63.74 -36.09 7.23
C ILE A 111 64.47 -36.89 6.15
N ASP A 112 65.70 -37.27 6.43
CA ASP A 112 66.42 -38.23 5.58
C ASP A 112 65.81 -39.62 5.80
N LYS A 113 65.33 -40.25 4.72
CA LYS A 113 64.59 -41.50 4.80
C LYS A 113 65.47 -42.70 5.22
N HIS A 114 66.76 -42.65 4.92
CA HIS A 114 67.70 -43.74 5.22
C HIS A 114 68.19 -43.65 6.66
N THR A 115 68.56 -42.46 7.12
CA THR A 115 69.12 -42.26 8.46
C THR A 115 68.06 -41.92 9.51
N GLN A 116 66.84 -41.58 9.08
CA GLN A 116 65.75 -41.07 9.91
C GLN A 116 66.11 -39.80 10.71
N GLN A 117 67.17 -39.08 10.29
CA GLN A 117 67.58 -37.83 10.93
C GLN A 117 66.84 -36.63 10.31
N SER A 118 66.43 -35.69 11.16
CA SER A 118 65.82 -34.43 10.72
C SER A 118 66.85 -33.55 10.03
N ILE A 119 66.59 -33.24 8.76
CA ILE A 119 67.38 -32.33 7.91
C ILE A 119 67.09 -30.87 8.28
N GLY A 120 65.85 -30.56 8.65
CA GLY A 120 65.46 -29.21 9.08
C GLY A 120 63.96 -29.05 9.33
N LYS A 121 63.62 -28.10 10.21
CA LYS A 121 62.23 -27.73 10.57
C LYS A 121 61.96 -26.26 10.27
N ILE A 122 60.81 -25.97 9.67
CA ILE A 122 60.39 -24.60 9.36
C ILE A 122 58.93 -24.42 9.76
N LYS A 123 58.67 -23.36 10.54
CA LYS A 123 57.32 -22.93 10.92
C LYS A 123 56.75 -21.98 9.86
N ILE A 124 55.52 -22.23 9.44
CA ILE A 124 54.78 -21.41 8.46
C ILE A 124 53.53 -20.85 9.13
N GLU A 125 53.36 -19.54 9.09
CA GLU A 125 52.20 -18.83 9.63
C GLU A 125 51.29 -18.32 8.50
N PHE A 126 49.98 -18.54 8.65
CA PHE A 126 48.97 -18.10 7.68
C PHE A 126 47.66 -17.70 8.35
N VAL A 127 46.83 -16.94 7.62
CA VAL A 127 45.52 -16.46 8.09
C VAL A 127 44.43 -17.03 7.21
N VAL A 128 43.41 -17.65 7.80
CA VAL A 128 42.20 -18.08 7.09
C VAL A 128 41.16 -16.97 7.21
N LYS A 129 40.70 -16.47 6.07
CA LYS A 129 39.72 -15.39 6.00
C LYS A 129 38.33 -15.83 6.42
N THR A 130 37.54 -14.87 6.90
CA THR A 130 36.12 -15.07 7.20
C THR A 130 35.33 -15.20 5.89
N ARG A 131 34.71 -16.36 5.71
CA ARG A 131 33.70 -16.59 4.67
C ARG A 131 32.32 -16.50 5.30
N TYR A 132 31.57 -15.50 4.88
CA TYR A 132 30.19 -15.31 5.29
C TYR A 132 29.24 -15.98 4.29
N GLU A 133 28.37 -16.85 4.80
CA GLU A 133 27.32 -17.48 4.02
C GLU A 133 26.17 -17.92 4.92
N ILE A 134 24.94 -17.63 4.50
CA ILE A 134 23.71 -18.10 5.15
C ILE A 134 22.75 -18.67 4.10
N GLU A 135 21.92 -19.59 4.55
CA GLU A 135 20.87 -20.20 3.75
C GLU A 135 19.52 -19.99 4.46
N LEU A 136 18.49 -19.61 3.71
CA LEU A 136 17.13 -19.42 4.23
C LEU A 136 16.20 -20.41 3.52
N ILE A 137 15.68 -21.37 4.28
CA ILE A 137 14.89 -22.48 3.78
C ILE A 137 13.42 -22.29 4.16
N LYS A 138 12.54 -22.36 3.16
CA LYS A 138 11.09 -22.34 3.32
C LYS A 138 10.59 -23.70 3.83
N LEU A 139 9.76 -23.72 4.88
CA LEU A 139 9.02 -24.93 5.26
C LEU A 139 7.57 -24.88 4.74
N ASN A 140 6.86 -26.01 4.81
CA ASN A 140 5.50 -26.15 4.28
C ASN A 140 4.55 -25.06 4.80
N ALA A 141 3.81 -24.46 3.87
CA ALA A 141 2.79 -23.47 4.11
C ALA A 141 1.44 -23.95 3.58
N PRO A 142 0.33 -23.57 4.22
CA PRO A 142 -0.99 -23.92 3.71
C PRO A 142 -1.22 -23.27 2.35
N ALA A 143 -1.77 -24.03 1.41
CA ALA A 143 -2.06 -23.55 0.06
C ALA A 143 -3.14 -22.45 0.06
N PHE A 144 -4.04 -22.47 1.04
CA PHE A 144 -5.10 -21.48 1.21
C PHE A 144 -5.49 -21.28 2.67
N LEU A 145 -6.10 -20.14 2.96
CA LEU A 145 -6.62 -19.73 4.27
C LEU A 145 -8.00 -19.09 4.11
N TYR A 146 -8.84 -19.16 5.13
CA TYR A 146 -10.08 -18.40 5.20
C TYR A 146 -9.90 -17.10 5.97
N ALA A 147 -10.74 -16.11 5.65
CA ALA A 147 -10.82 -14.85 6.38
C ALA A 147 -11.10 -15.10 7.87
N GLY A 148 -10.16 -14.72 8.73
CA GLY A 148 -10.21 -14.97 10.17
C GLY A 148 -9.38 -16.14 10.67
N ASP A 149 -8.79 -16.94 9.79
CA ASP A 149 -7.89 -18.03 10.18
C ASP A 149 -6.60 -17.48 10.78
N THR A 150 -6.07 -18.20 11.76
CA THR A 150 -4.75 -17.96 12.34
C THR A 150 -3.81 -19.07 11.87
N VAL A 151 -2.66 -18.68 11.31
CA VAL A 151 -1.69 -19.59 10.71
C VAL A 151 -0.28 -19.31 11.23
N SER A 152 0.56 -20.36 11.27
CA SER A 152 1.99 -20.23 11.51
C SER A 152 2.81 -20.52 10.24
N PHE A 153 3.68 -19.59 9.88
CA PHE A 153 4.70 -19.75 8.84
C PHE A 153 6.03 -20.08 9.49
N ARG A 154 6.76 -21.05 8.92
CA ARG A 154 8.02 -21.54 9.48
C ARG A 154 9.11 -21.53 8.44
N SER A 155 10.26 -20.95 8.77
CA SER A 155 11.48 -20.99 7.95
C SER A 155 12.68 -21.39 8.79
N ILE A 156 13.72 -21.91 8.16
CA ILE A 156 14.99 -22.22 8.81
C ILE A 156 16.07 -21.31 8.25
N VAL A 157 16.80 -20.63 9.14
CA VAL A 157 18.04 -19.93 8.79
C VAL A 157 19.19 -20.85 9.17
N GLN A 158 20.00 -21.25 8.21
CA GLN A 158 21.20 -22.06 8.43
C GLN A 158 22.46 -21.22 8.23
N ASN A 159 23.37 -21.29 9.20
CA ASN A 159 24.68 -20.66 9.07
C ASN A 159 25.61 -21.58 8.28
N ARG A 160 26.06 -21.13 7.11
CA ARG A 160 27.06 -21.80 6.26
C ARG A 160 28.41 -21.09 6.30
N SER A 161 28.54 -20.07 7.14
CA SER A 161 29.78 -19.33 7.34
C SER A 161 30.78 -20.20 8.10
N ASN A 162 32.08 -19.95 7.90
CA ASN A 162 33.13 -20.59 8.71
C ASN A 162 33.34 -19.92 10.08
N THR A 163 32.34 -19.18 10.56
CA THR A 163 32.35 -18.50 11.86
C THR A 163 30.92 -18.33 12.39
N THR A 164 30.80 -17.91 13.65
CA THR A 164 29.52 -17.52 14.24
C THR A 164 29.06 -16.18 13.68
N VAL A 165 27.79 -16.07 13.29
CA VAL A 165 27.25 -14.85 12.67
C VAL A 165 26.03 -14.31 13.41
N LYS A 166 25.87 -12.97 13.39
CA LYS A 166 24.64 -12.31 13.79
C LYS A 166 23.78 -12.08 12.55
N VAL A 167 22.57 -12.62 12.56
CA VAL A 167 21.62 -12.52 11.46
C VAL A 167 20.45 -11.64 11.86
N LYS A 168 20.20 -10.57 11.10
CA LYS A 168 18.98 -9.77 11.15
C LYS A 168 17.93 -10.43 10.28
N THR A 169 16.85 -10.86 10.91
CA THR A 169 15.69 -11.45 10.23
C THR A 169 14.57 -10.43 10.19
N THR A 170 13.92 -10.24 9.03
CA THR A 170 12.77 -9.34 8.88
C THR A 170 11.65 -10.09 8.18
N THR A 171 10.50 -10.21 8.85
CA THR A 171 9.28 -10.79 8.25
C THR A 171 8.26 -9.70 8.00
N VAL A 172 7.76 -9.62 6.78
CA VAL A 172 6.83 -8.59 6.30
C VAL A 172 5.54 -9.24 5.79
N GLU A 173 4.41 -8.77 6.30
CA GLU A 173 3.05 -9.10 5.87
C GLU A 173 2.32 -7.78 5.57
N GLY A 174 2.19 -7.44 4.28
CA GLY A 174 1.60 -6.16 3.87
C GLY A 174 2.33 -4.97 4.51
N ALA A 175 1.65 -4.23 5.40
CA ALA A 175 2.20 -3.08 6.13
C ALA A 175 2.83 -3.43 7.49
N ARG A 176 2.72 -4.68 7.94
CA ARG A 176 3.27 -5.13 9.23
C ARG A 176 4.66 -5.72 8.98
N SER A 177 5.63 -5.36 9.82
CA SER A 177 6.97 -5.94 9.79
C SER A 177 7.45 -6.28 11.18
N LYS A 178 8.11 -7.43 11.34
CA LYS A 178 8.78 -7.84 12.57
C LYS A 178 10.26 -8.07 12.26
N THR A 179 11.15 -7.44 13.02
CA THR A 179 12.60 -7.57 12.85
C THR A 179 13.23 -8.07 14.15
N GLU A 180 14.09 -9.10 14.05
CA GLU A 180 14.83 -9.69 15.17
C GLU A 180 16.28 -9.93 14.77
N ILE A 181 17.22 -9.73 15.70
CA ILE A 181 18.63 -10.06 15.50
C ILE A 181 18.97 -11.27 16.35
N VAL A 182 19.49 -12.31 15.72
CA VAL A 182 19.79 -13.61 16.35
C VAL A 182 21.22 -14.03 16.05
N THR A 183 21.89 -14.63 17.03
CA THR A 183 23.25 -15.16 16.87
C THR A 183 23.15 -16.65 16.52
N ILE A 184 23.74 -17.07 15.41
CA ILE A 184 23.71 -18.46 14.95
C ILE A 184 25.16 -18.97 14.92
N PRO A 185 25.51 -19.97 15.73
CA PRO A 185 26.84 -20.60 15.70
C PRO A 185 27.14 -21.19 14.32
N LYS A 186 28.44 -21.43 14.05
CA LYS A 186 28.87 -22.17 12.86
C LYS A 186 28.17 -23.53 12.77
N ASP A 187 27.83 -23.95 11.54
CA ASP A 187 27.17 -25.22 11.21
C ASP A 187 25.84 -25.48 11.94
N SER A 188 25.25 -24.44 12.54
CA SER A 188 23.98 -24.50 13.25
C SER A 188 22.84 -23.87 12.45
N SER A 189 21.61 -24.20 12.81
CA SER A 189 20.40 -23.65 12.20
C SER A 189 19.40 -23.17 13.25
N LEU A 190 18.65 -22.13 12.92
CA LEU A 190 17.58 -21.59 13.76
C LEU A 190 16.25 -21.64 12.99
N GLN A 191 15.20 -22.18 13.63
CA GLN A 191 13.85 -22.13 13.11
C GLN A 191 13.15 -20.83 13.53
N LEU A 192 12.63 -20.09 12.55
CA LEU A 192 11.81 -18.91 12.75
C LEU A 192 10.34 -19.30 12.65
N ASN A 193 9.54 -18.88 13.63
CA ASN A 193 8.10 -19.06 13.65
C ASN A 193 7.39 -17.70 13.61
N TYR A 194 6.52 -17.50 12.63
CA TYR A 194 5.72 -16.30 12.49
C TYR A 194 4.23 -16.64 12.50
N PHE A 195 3.47 -16.03 13.40
CA PHE A 195 2.03 -16.22 13.49
C PHE A 195 1.30 -15.01 12.91
N THR A 196 0.31 -15.25 12.07
CA THR A 196 -0.59 -14.21 11.60
C THR A 196 -2.04 -14.64 11.62
N THR A 197 -2.95 -13.67 11.69
CA THR A 197 -4.39 -13.86 11.59
C THR A 197 -4.93 -13.06 10.41
N ILE A 198 -5.55 -13.77 9.47
CA ILE A 198 -6.11 -13.18 8.26
C ILE A 198 -7.34 -12.33 8.61
N SER A 199 -7.49 -11.19 7.93
CA SER A 199 -8.58 -10.25 8.21
C SER A 199 -9.96 -10.88 7.98
N LYS A 200 -10.83 -10.84 9.00
CA LYS A 200 -12.25 -11.26 8.91
C LYS A 200 -13.09 -10.42 7.95
N LYS A 201 -12.56 -9.29 7.45
CA LYS A 201 -13.27 -8.36 6.56
C LYS A 201 -13.16 -8.69 5.07
N SER A 202 -12.33 -9.67 4.68
CA SER A 202 -12.22 -10.02 3.26
C SER A 202 -13.55 -10.58 2.75
N THR A 203 -14.09 -9.93 1.71
CA THR A 203 -15.38 -10.29 1.08
C THR A 203 -15.18 -10.92 -0.31
N THR A 204 -13.95 -10.96 -0.79
CA THR A 204 -13.55 -11.46 -2.10
C THR A 204 -12.31 -12.32 -1.97
N TYR A 205 -12.07 -13.19 -2.95
CA TYR A 205 -10.79 -13.87 -3.10
C TYR A 205 -9.65 -12.84 -3.20
N SER A 206 -8.56 -13.08 -2.47
CA SER A 206 -7.33 -12.31 -2.60
C SER A 206 -6.13 -13.23 -2.48
N LYS A 207 -5.06 -12.90 -3.20
CA LYS A 207 -3.78 -13.57 -3.06
C LYS A 207 -2.89 -12.73 -2.15
N GLU A 208 -2.37 -13.34 -1.09
CA GLU A 208 -1.54 -12.66 -0.11
C GLU A 208 -0.12 -13.23 -0.11
N PHE A 209 0.83 -12.38 0.29
CA PHE A 209 2.24 -12.68 0.31
C PHE A 209 2.84 -12.36 1.68
N LEU A 210 3.69 -13.25 2.16
CA LEU A 210 4.55 -13.02 3.31
C LEU A 210 6.01 -13.19 2.89
N PHE A 211 6.81 -12.19 3.20
CA PHE A 211 8.23 -12.16 2.86
C PHE A 211 9.07 -12.27 4.12
N THR A 212 10.01 -13.20 4.14
CA THR A 212 11.02 -13.29 5.19
C THR A 212 12.38 -13.06 4.57
N THR A 213 13.13 -12.11 5.11
CA THR A 213 14.52 -11.83 4.74
C THR A 213 15.45 -12.14 5.91
N ALA A 214 16.64 -12.64 5.61
CA ALA A 214 17.73 -12.87 6.54
C ALA A 214 19.00 -12.23 6.00
N GLN A 215 19.68 -11.43 6.82
CA GLN A 215 20.86 -10.67 6.45
C GLN A 215 21.91 -10.78 7.56
N ILE A 216 23.17 -11.05 7.20
CA ILE A 216 24.29 -11.01 8.15
C ILE A 216 24.58 -9.54 8.48
N VAL A 217 24.59 -9.19 9.77
CA VAL A 217 24.76 -7.80 10.24
C VAL A 217 26.12 -7.22 9.82
N ASP A 218 27.15 -8.07 9.81
CA ASP A 218 28.54 -7.67 9.55
C ASP A 218 28.93 -7.72 8.06
N GLN A 219 27.98 -8.05 7.16
CA GLN A 219 28.21 -8.11 5.72
C GLN A 219 26.99 -7.60 4.93
N GLU A 220 27.12 -6.40 4.37
CA GLU A 220 26.14 -5.87 3.41
C GLU A 220 26.06 -6.75 2.15
N GLY A 221 24.85 -6.92 1.61
CA GLY A 221 24.60 -7.75 0.43
C GLY A 221 24.48 -9.27 0.68
N SER A 222 24.45 -9.70 1.95
CA SER A 222 24.26 -11.11 2.35
C SER A 222 22.77 -11.56 2.39
N ASP A 223 21.88 -10.78 1.78
CA ASP A 223 20.43 -10.94 1.88
C ASP A 223 19.93 -12.24 1.22
N LYS A 224 19.27 -13.09 2.02
CA LYS A 224 18.49 -14.23 1.54
C LYS A 224 17.01 -13.99 1.81
N HIS A 225 16.15 -14.34 0.86
CA HIS A 225 14.72 -14.12 0.97
C HIS A 225 13.92 -15.37 0.63
N VAL A 226 12.79 -15.53 1.32
CA VAL A 226 11.78 -16.54 1.04
C VAL A 226 10.42 -15.85 0.99
N SER A 227 9.59 -16.26 0.02
CA SER A 227 8.21 -15.81 -0.10
C SER A 227 7.23 -16.95 0.14
N TYR A 228 6.22 -16.67 0.94
CA TYR A 228 5.03 -17.49 1.12
C TYR A 228 3.89 -16.84 0.37
N GLU A 229 3.35 -17.57 -0.59
CA GLU A 229 2.19 -17.19 -1.35
C GLU A 229 1.05 -18.13 -0.96
N PHE A 230 -0.09 -17.54 -0.60
CA PHE A 230 -1.27 -18.29 -0.20
C PHE A 230 -2.54 -17.56 -0.61
N ASP A 231 -3.56 -18.35 -0.94
CA ASP A 231 -4.86 -17.84 -1.34
C ASP A 231 -5.72 -17.56 -0.10
N VAL A 232 -6.36 -16.39 -0.04
CA VAL A 232 -7.30 -16.01 1.03
C VAL A 232 -8.72 -16.01 0.51
N PHE A 233 -9.58 -16.81 1.14
CA PHE A 233 -10.98 -16.94 0.80
C PHE A 233 -11.89 -16.29 1.84
N PRO A 234 -13.00 -15.63 1.44
CA PRO A 234 -13.95 -15.06 2.37
C PRO A 234 -14.66 -16.16 3.17
N ASN A 235 -14.65 -16.06 4.50
CA ASN A 235 -15.31 -17.01 5.41
C ASN A 235 -16.86 -16.81 5.45
N LYS A 236 -17.35 -15.63 5.02
CA LYS A 236 -18.78 -15.37 4.86
C LYS A 236 -19.16 -15.42 3.39
N GLN A 237 -20.01 -16.38 3.03
CA GLN A 237 -20.68 -16.38 1.74
C GLN A 237 -21.62 -15.17 1.64
N VAL A 238 -21.18 -14.11 0.96
CA VAL A 238 -22.00 -12.91 0.75
C VAL A 238 -23.16 -13.27 -0.19
N LYS A 239 -24.40 -13.07 0.27
CA LYS A 239 -25.58 -13.23 -0.58
C LYS A 239 -25.56 -12.17 -1.68
N PHE A 240 -25.80 -12.58 -2.93
CA PHE A 240 -25.94 -11.65 -4.04
C PHE A 240 -27.16 -10.73 -3.83
N ASP A 241 -26.92 -9.43 -3.71
CA ASP A 241 -27.99 -8.44 -3.66
C ASP A 241 -28.48 -8.13 -5.06
N ARG A 242 -29.72 -8.54 -5.35
CA ARG A 242 -30.35 -8.43 -6.66
C ARG A 242 -30.82 -7.02 -6.99
N TYR A 243 -30.77 -6.09 -6.03
CA TYR A 243 -31.35 -4.76 -6.16
C TYR A 243 -30.29 -3.66 -6.09
N ASN A 244 -30.47 -2.61 -6.88
CA ASN A 244 -29.89 -1.31 -6.59
C ASN A 244 -30.68 -0.72 -5.42
N ARG A 245 -29.99 -0.39 -4.32
CA ARG A 245 -30.61 0.15 -3.11
C ARG A 245 -30.32 1.63 -2.97
N PHE A 246 -31.34 2.38 -2.58
CA PHE A 246 -31.25 3.79 -2.25
C PHE A 246 -31.31 3.95 -0.72
N PRO A 247 -30.29 4.55 -0.08
CA PRO A 247 -30.27 4.71 1.37
C PRO A 247 -31.18 5.86 1.79
N ILE A 248 -32.14 5.56 2.67
CA ILE A 248 -33.00 6.53 3.34
C ILE A 248 -32.70 6.43 4.84
N LYS A 249 -32.37 7.56 5.47
CA LYS A 249 -32.14 7.67 6.91
C LYS A 249 -33.35 8.32 7.57
N ILE A 250 -33.87 7.66 8.58
CA ILE A 250 -34.92 8.17 9.46
C ILE A 250 -34.28 8.48 10.79
N GLY A 251 -34.31 9.74 11.21
CA GLY A 251 -33.74 10.23 12.44
C GLY A 251 -34.80 10.75 13.41
N SER A 252 -34.59 10.44 14.68
CA SER A 252 -35.27 11.10 15.81
C SER A 252 -34.23 11.83 16.63
N MET A 253 -34.53 13.07 17.01
CA MET A 253 -33.63 13.96 17.73
C MET A 253 -34.35 14.49 18.97
N ALA A 254 -33.73 14.36 20.13
CA ALA A 254 -34.12 15.02 21.37
C ALA A 254 -33.05 16.05 21.73
N TYR A 255 -33.50 17.24 22.12
CA TYR A 255 -32.63 18.37 22.40
C TYR A 255 -33.02 19.04 23.70
N VAL A 256 -32.02 19.42 24.51
CA VAL A 256 -32.20 20.09 25.80
C VAL A 256 -31.25 21.28 25.89
N THR A 257 -31.74 22.43 26.36
CA THR A 257 -30.94 23.64 26.59
C THR A 257 -31.46 24.52 27.70
N ASN A 258 -30.59 25.38 28.24
CA ASN A 258 -30.93 26.46 29.18
C ASN A 258 -30.69 27.87 28.59
N ARG A 259 -30.61 28.02 27.25
CA ARG A 259 -30.29 29.30 26.55
C ARG A 259 -31.13 30.53 26.97
N TRP A 260 -32.34 30.30 27.49
CA TRP A 260 -33.27 31.37 27.92
C TRP A 260 -33.45 31.46 29.43
N GLY A 261 -32.53 30.90 30.22
CA GLY A 261 -32.62 30.87 31.69
C GLY A 261 -33.24 29.58 32.22
N ASP A 262 -34.35 29.14 31.62
CA ASP A 262 -35.02 27.88 31.95
C ASP A 262 -34.59 26.71 31.04
N TRP A 263 -34.63 25.51 31.58
CA TRP A 263 -34.45 24.28 30.82
C TRP A 263 -35.63 24.04 29.87
N ARG A 264 -35.33 23.85 28.58
CA ARG A 264 -36.30 23.49 27.54
C ARG A 264 -35.86 22.24 26.82
N ALA A 265 -36.79 21.30 26.66
CA ALA A 265 -36.59 20.06 25.90
C ALA A 265 -37.49 20.06 24.66
N VAL A 266 -36.95 19.70 23.49
CA VAL A 266 -37.73 19.59 22.26
C VAL A 266 -37.25 18.44 21.39
N THR A 267 -38.20 17.87 20.65
CA THR A 267 -37.98 16.77 19.72
C THR A 267 -38.15 17.21 18.27
N MET A 268 -37.36 16.61 17.38
CA MET A 268 -37.46 16.80 15.93
C MET A 268 -37.27 15.46 15.23
N PHE A 269 -37.84 15.33 14.04
CA PHE A 269 -37.69 14.17 13.18
C PHE A 269 -37.07 14.61 11.87
N ASP A 270 -36.17 13.80 11.32
CA ASP A 270 -35.69 14.00 9.95
C ASP A 270 -35.73 12.72 9.11
N VAL A 271 -36.12 12.89 7.85
CA VAL A 271 -36.04 11.86 6.82
C VAL A 271 -35.16 12.41 5.71
N TYR A 272 -34.01 11.79 5.51
CA TYR A 272 -33.03 12.20 4.52
C TYR A 272 -32.61 11.02 3.66
N GLY A 273 -32.54 11.21 2.36
CA GLY A 273 -32.00 10.22 1.43
C GLY A 273 -31.11 10.90 0.41
N SER A 274 -30.02 10.24 0.02
CA SER A 274 -29.12 10.77 -1.01
C SER A 274 -28.38 9.64 -1.70
N GLY A 275 -28.38 9.64 -3.03
CA GLY A 275 -27.68 8.60 -3.80
C GLY A 275 -27.93 8.68 -5.30
N ASN A 276 -27.36 7.72 -6.00
CA ASN A 276 -27.57 7.55 -7.44
C ASN A 276 -28.86 6.76 -7.69
N LEU A 277 -29.62 7.18 -8.70
CA LEU A 277 -30.75 6.42 -9.22
C LEU A 277 -30.25 5.49 -10.33
N GLY A 278 -29.94 4.25 -9.96
CA GLY A 278 -29.39 3.24 -10.87
C GLY A 278 -27.85 3.24 -10.95
N LYS A 279 -27.29 2.37 -11.80
CA LYS A 279 -25.84 2.10 -11.83
C LYS A 279 -25.03 3.14 -12.59
N ASN A 280 -25.60 3.82 -13.60
CA ASN A 280 -24.85 4.72 -14.49
C ASN A 280 -24.29 5.98 -13.79
N LYS A 281 -24.61 6.19 -12.50
CA LYS A 281 -24.22 7.36 -11.67
C LYS A 281 -24.51 8.70 -12.36
N ASP A 282 -25.39 8.68 -13.34
CA ASP A 282 -25.75 9.78 -14.23
C ASP A 282 -26.95 10.56 -13.70
N LYS A 283 -27.71 9.98 -12.77
CA LYS A 283 -28.85 10.58 -12.10
C LYS A 283 -28.67 10.50 -10.60
N THR A 284 -28.72 11.63 -9.92
CA THR A 284 -28.66 11.71 -8.46
C THR A 284 -29.95 12.29 -7.91
N LEU A 285 -30.38 11.75 -6.78
CA LEU A 285 -31.51 12.24 -6.02
C LEU A 285 -31.05 12.46 -4.58
N SER A 286 -31.35 13.62 -4.03
CA SER A 286 -31.25 13.87 -2.60
C SER A 286 -32.48 14.59 -2.09
N PHE A 287 -32.88 14.29 -0.86
CA PHE A 287 -33.95 14.99 -0.18
C PHE A 287 -33.67 15.03 1.32
N ASN A 288 -34.18 16.07 1.96
CA ASN A 288 -34.15 16.24 3.41
C ASN A 288 -35.48 16.82 3.85
N LEU A 289 -36.18 16.12 4.73
CA LEU A 289 -37.42 16.56 5.34
C LEU A 289 -37.18 16.56 6.85
N ARG A 290 -37.09 17.74 7.45
CA ARG A 290 -36.87 17.93 8.89
C ARG A 290 -37.95 18.83 9.45
N GLY A 291 -38.56 18.41 10.55
CA GLY A 291 -39.56 19.18 11.28
C GLY A 291 -39.77 18.67 12.70
N PRO A 292 -40.72 19.24 13.46
CA PRO A 292 -41.61 20.35 13.07
C PRO A 292 -40.91 21.72 13.03
N ASP A 293 -41.53 22.69 12.33
CA ASP A 293 -41.13 24.11 12.34
C ASP A 293 -41.32 24.71 13.74
N ARG A 294 -40.34 25.51 14.16
CA ARG A 294 -40.19 26.08 15.50
C ARG A 294 -40.42 27.60 15.50
N ARG A 295 -41.12 28.12 14.48
CA ARG A 295 -41.56 29.52 14.35
C ARG A 295 -40.42 30.53 14.54
N GLY A 296 -39.27 30.26 13.91
CA GLY A 296 -38.14 31.19 13.91
C GLY A 296 -37.32 31.23 15.21
N ASN A 297 -37.46 30.26 16.11
CA ASN A 297 -36.57 30.06 17.26
C ASN A 297 -35.62 28.85 17.02
N PRO A 298 -34.60 29.00 16.16
CA PRO A 298 -33.61 27.95 15.95
C PRO A 298 -32.87 27.64 17.24
N LEU A 299 -32.78 26.36 17.56
CA LEU A 299 -32.04 25.86 18.72
C LEU A 299 -30.85 25.06 18.20
N LEU A 300 -29.64 25.50 18.55
CA LEU A 300 -28.38 25.05 17.93
C LEU A 300 -28.33 25.18 16.39
N GLY A 301 -29.01 26.16 15.81
CA GLY A 301 -29.08 26.31 14.35
C GLY A 301 -29.88 25.20 13.64
N LEU A 302 -30.67 24.42 14.39
CA LEU A 302 -31.58 23.42 13.84
C LEU A 302 -32.93 24.06 13.55
N GLU A 303 -33.24 24.18 12.27
CA GLU A 303 -34.53 24.62 11.76
C GLU A 303 -35.24 23.50 11.00
N ASP A 304 -36.52 23.71 10.70
CA ASP A 304 -37.18 22.93 9.68
C ASP A 304 -36.44 23.09 8.35
N SER A 305 -36.34 21.99 7.61
CA SER A 305 -35.68 21.99 6.31
C SER A 305 -36.39 21.00 5.42
N TYR A 306 -36.91 21.48 4.30
CA TYR A 306 -37.58 20.68 3.29
C TYR A 306 -36.92 20.93 1.96
N ASN A 307 -36.12 19.98 1.47
CA ASN A 307 -35.49 20.10 0.17
C ASN A 307 -35.54 18.80 -0.62
N LEU A 308 -35.56 18.95 -1.94
CA LEU A 308 -35.46 17.90 -2.92
C LEU A 308 -34.53 18.38 -4.02
N LYS A 309 -33.51 17.61 -4.34
CA LYS A 309 -32.59 17.88 -5.44
C LYS A 309 -32.50 16.68 -6.36
N PHE A 310 -32.66 16.93 -7.65
CA PHE A 310 -32.49 15.94 -8.69
C PHE A 310 -31.52 16.48 -9.74
N LYS A 311 -30.48 15.71 -10.04
CA LYS A 311 -29.48 16.10 -11.03
C LYS A 311 -29.21 14.98 -12.01
N SER A 312 -29.09 15.34 -13.28
CA SER A 312 -28.72 14.45 -14.37
C SER A 312 -27.72 15.13 -15.32
N LYS A 313 -27.30 14.44 -16.39
CA LYS A 313 -26.43 15.03 -17.44
C LYS A 313 -27.04 16.27 -18.11
N HIS A 314 -28.37 16.32 -18.24
CA HIS A 314 -29.07 17.36 -19.01
C HIS A 314 -29.95 18.28 -18.16
N PHE A 315 -30.17 17.95 -16.89
CA PHE A 315 -31.16 18.63 -16.06
C PHE A 315 -30.72 18.70 -14.60
N ASP A 316 -30.84 19.86 -13.98
CA ASP A 316 -30.56 20.11 -12.56
C ASP A 316 -31.78 20.82 -11.95
N LEU A 317 -32.36 20.26 -10.88
CA LEU A 317 -33.54 20.76 -10.20
C LEU A 317 -33.32 20.76 -8.69
N SER A 318 -33.57 21.90 -8.05
CA SER A 318 -33.74 22.01 -6.60
C SER A 318 -35.13 22.56 -6.29
N LEU A 319 -35.83 21.94 -5.35
CA LEU A 319 -37.09 22.40 -4.77
C LEU A 319 -36.95 22.58 -3.26
N GLY A 320 -37.64 23.57 -2.71
CA GLY A 320 -37.72 23.81 -1.28
C GLY A 320 -36.56 24.67 -0.76
N ASP A 321 -36.06 24.33 0.43
CA ASP A 321 -34.99 25.04 1.13
C ASP A 321 -33.62 24.76 0.47
N ASP A 322 -33.08 25.74 -0.23
CA ASP A 322 -31.75 25.69 -0.83
C ASP A 322 -31.00 27.00 -0.60
N ASN A 323 -29.70 26.98 -0.87
CA ASN A 323 -28.92 28.19 -1.00
C ASN A 323 -28.96 28.65 -2.46
N TYR A 324 -29.62 29.77 -2.71
CA TYR A 324 -29.79 30.35 -4.04
C TYR A 324 -28.67 31.35 -4.31
N SER A 325 -28.03 31.22 -5.47
CA SER A 325 -26.93 32.08 -5.86
C SER A 325 -26.84 32.24 -7.39
N LEU A 326 -26.38 33.41 -7.82
CA LEU A 326 -26.10 33.71 -9.22
C LEU A 326 -24.60 33.89 -9.44
N THR A 327 -24.00 34.92 -8.85
CA THR A 327 -22.56 35.21 -8.90
C THR A 327 -22.11 35.91 -7.62
N GLN A 328 -20.81 36.15 -7.45
CA GLN A 328 -20.27 36.77 -6.24
C GLN A 328 -20.78 38.20 -6.05
N LEU A 329 -20.88 39.00 -7.13
CA LEU A 329 -21.33 40.40 -7.03
C LEU A 329 -22.85 40.51 -6.90
N THR A 330 -23.63 39.64 -7.56
CA THR A 330 -25.10 39.73 -7.60
C THR A 330 -25.77 39.18 -6.34
N GLU A 331 -25.77 37.87 -6.17
CA GLU A 331 -26.26 37.14 -5.01
C GLU A 331 -25.34 35.93 -4.80
N SER A 332 -24.37 36.06 -3.89
CA SER A 332 -23.35 35.02 -3.71
C SER A 332 -23.90 33.82 -2.92
N SER A 333 -24.85 34.06 -2.02
CA SER A 333 -25.47 33.06 -1.14
C SER A 333 -26.72 33.66 -0.51
N ARG A 334 -27.90 33.07 -0.74
CA ARG A 334 -29.14 33.43 -0.06
C ARG A 334 -29.91 32.18 0.33
N ASN A 335 -30.08 31.94 1.62
CA ASN A 335 -30.92 30.85 2.09
C ASN A 335 -32.39 31.23 1.90
N GLY A 336 -33.13 30.39 1.20
CA GLY A 336 -34.54 30.63 0.94
C GLY A 336 -35.28 29.37 0.59
N ARG A 337 -36.58 29.51 0.40
CA ARG A 337 -37.46 28.44 -0.08
C ARG A 337 -37.96 28.77 -1.48
N GLY A 338 -37.82 27.85 -2.42
CA GLY A 338 -38.21 28.11 -3.81
C GLY A 338 -37.92 26.98 -4.79
N VAL A 339 -37.61 27.37 -6.03
CA VAL A 339 -37.32 26.46 -7.14
C VAL A 339 -36.10 26.95 -7.90
N LYS A 340 -35.18 26.05 -8.25
CA LYS A 340 -34.07 26.30 -9.17
C LYS A 340 -34.08 25.20 -10.21
N ALA A 341 -34.00 25.56 -11.49
CA ALA A 341 -33.95 24.61 -12.58
C ALA A 341 -32.91 25.05 -13.61
N ALA A 342 -32.20 24.09 -14.20
CA ALA A 342 -31.28 24.31 -15.30
C ALA A 342 -31.31 23.15 -16.29
N VAL A 343 -31.12 23.47 -17.57
CA VAL A 343 -31.02 22.52 -18.68
C VAL A 343 -29.68 22.70 -19.37
N THR A 344 -28.97 21.59 -19.61
CA THR A 344 -27.66 21.58 -20.29
C THR A 344 -27.77 20.93 -21.67
N LEU A 345 -27.52 21.74 -22.69
CA LEU A 345 -27.49 21.40 -24.12
C LEU A 345 -26.05 21.48 -24.62
N ASN A 346 -25.32 20.36 -24.57
CA ASN A 346 -23.90 20.26 -24.93
C ASN A 346 -23.00 21.25 -24.17
N LYS A 347 -22.67 22.40 -24.78
CA LYS A 347 -21.81 23.46 -24.22
C LYS A 347 -22.60 24.61 -23.59
N LEU A 348 -23.92 24.63 -23.75
CA LEU A 348 -24.78 25.71 -23.27
C LEU A 348 -25.66 25.21 -22.12
N THR A 349 -25.59 25.88 -20.97
CA THR A 349 -26.50 25.65 -19.84
C THR A 349 -27.37 26.87 -19.63
N ILE A 350 -28.68 26.69 -19.65
CA ILE A 350 -29.66 27.74 -19.37
C ILE A 350 -30.36 27.37 -18.07
N GLY A 351 -30.43 28.30 -17.12
CA GLY A 351 -31.09 28.05 -15.86
C GLY A 351 -31.64 29.31 -15.21
N GLY A 352 -32.38 29.10 -14.14
CA GLY A 352 -32.96 30.16 -13.36
C GLY A 352 -33.44 29.67 -12.01
N PHE A 353 -33.75 30.61 -11.14
CA PHE A 353 -34.34 30.31 -9.84
C PHE A 353 -35.32 31.38 -9.40
N TYR A 354 -36.25 30.97 -8.56
CA TYR A 354 -37.15 31.83 -7.80
C TYR A 354 -37.13 31.38 -6.35
N ASN A 355 -36.94 32.30 -5.41
CA ASN A 355 -36.98 31.97 -3.98
C ASN A 355 -37.51 33.11 -3.13
N ALA A 356 -38.11 32.75 -2.00
CA ALA A 356 -38.37 33.65 -0.88
C ALA A 356 -37.26 33.46 0.16
N PRO A 357 -36.42 34.49 0.44
CA PRO A 357 -35.42 34.41 1.49
C PRO A 357 -36.02 34.10 2.86
N ARG A 358 -35.35 33.26 3.66
CA ARG A 358 -35.83 32.89 5.00
C ARG A 358 -35.34 33.82 6.11
N TYR A 359 -34.10 34.31 5.99
CA TYR A 359 -33.42 35.04 7.07
C TYR A 359 -33.08 36.49 6.73
N TYR A 360 -33.54 36.98 5.58
CA TYR A 360 -33.30 38.35 5.14
C TYR A 360 -34.62 39.10 4.96
N PRO A 361 -35.11 39.80 6.01
CA PRO A 361 -36.46 40.33 6.04
C PRO A 361 -36.70 41.49 5.05
N LEU A 362 -35.63 42.08 4.48
CA LEU A 362 -35.75 43.19 3.54
C LEU A 362 -36.12 42.73 2.12
N ILE A 363 -35.97 41.45 1.78
CA ILE A 363 -36.28 40.92 0.45
C ILE A 363 -37.47 39.96 0.56
N LYS A 364 -38.55 40.27 -0.17
CA LYS A 364 -39.74 39.43 -0.25
C LYS A 364 -39.52 38.22 -1.15
N ASN A 365 -38.96 38.43 -2.33
CA ASN A 365 -38.57 37.35 -3.24
C ASN A 365 -37.46 37.78 -4.21
N THR A 366 -36.80 36.77 -4.78
CA THR A 366 -35.72 36.92 -5.76
C THR A 366 -35.99 36.01 -6.94
N THR A 367 -35.78 36.52 -8.15
CA THR A 367 -35.86 35.76 -9.40
C THR A 367 -34.56 35.94 -10.17
N SER A 368 -34.03 34.88 -10.78
CA SER A 368 -32.83 34.96 -11.59
C SER A 368 -32.94 34.11 -12.85
N PHE A 369 -32.29 34.59 -13.91
CA PHE A 369 -32.05 33.85 -15.15
C PHE A 369 -30.57 33.93 -15.49
N TYR A 370 -30.00 32.84 -15.97
CA TYR A 370 -28.62 32.79 -16.39
C TYR A 370 -28.38 31.82 -17.54
N SER A 371 -27.32 32.11 -18.30
CA SER A 371 -26.80 31.27 -19.35
C SER A 371 -25.30 31.10 -19.16
N VAL A 372 -24.81 29.87 -19.30
CA VAL A 372 -23.38 29.52 -19.21
C VAL A 372 -22.98 28.86 -20.51
N TYR A 373 -21.92 29.37 -21.14
CA TYR A 373 -21.32 28.76 -22.31
C TYR A 373 -19.92 28.24 -21.99
N ASP A 374 -19.78 26.92 -22.00
CA ASP A 374 -18.54 26.19 -21.74
C ASP A 374 -17.73 26.04 -23.04
N PHE A 375 -16.61 26.76 -23.18
CA PHE A 375 -15.71 26.58 -24.33
C PHE A 375 -15.03 25.22 -24.28
N ASN A 376 -14.59 24.84 -23.07
CA ASN A 376 -14.02 23.57 -22.68
C ASN A 376 -14.20 23.36 -21.16
N THR A 377 -13.65 22.29 -20.60
CA THR A 377 -13.82 21.92 -19.18
C THR A 377 -13.24 22.92 -18.18
N ASN A 378 -12.41 23.88 -18.60
CA ASN A 378 -11.75 24.86 -17.73
C ASN A 378 -12.03 26.32 -18.10
N ASN A 379 -12.84 26.59 -19.12
CA ASN A 379 -13.08 27.95 -19.60
C ASN A 379 -14.56 28.12 -19.93
N TYR A 380 -15.24 29.05 -19.26
CA TYR A 380 -16.65 29.35 -19.50
C TYR A 380 -16.94 30.84 -19.32
N ILE A 381 -17.98 31.30 -20.00
CA ILE A 381 -18.59 32.62 -19.79
C ILE A 381 -20.00 32.43 -19.27
N LYS A 382 -20.40 33.26 -18.31
CA LYS A 382 -21.73 33.29 -17.72
C LYS A 382 -22.34 34.67 -17.89
N LEU A 383 -23.58 34.70 -18.36
CA LEU A 383 -24.45 35.86 -18.39
C LEU A 383 -25.57 35.64 -17.37
N GLY A 384 -25.91 36.67 -16.60
CA GLY A 384 -26.92 36.56 -15.55
C GLY A 384 -27.74 37.82 -15.38
N ALA A 385 -29.00 37.64 -15.03
CA ALA A 385 -29.91 38.67 -14.58
C ALA A 385 -30.53 38.25 -13.24
N LEU A 386 -30.69 39.20 -12.32
CA LEU A 386 -31.23 39.02 -10.99
C LEU A 386 -32.22 40.14 -10.70
N PHE A 387 -33.42 39.75 -10.26
CA PHE A 387 -34.51 40.63 -9.90
C PHE A 387 -34.84 40.40 -8.43
N LYS A 388 -34.78 41.44 -7.61
CA LYS A 388 -35.17 41.39 -6.20
C LYS A 388 -36.38 42.28 -5.99
N LYS A 389 -37.37 41.79 -5.24
CA LYS A 389 -38.49 42.58 -4.77
C LYS A 389 -38.40 42.72 -3.27
N ASP A 390 -38.36 43.94 -2.76
CA ASP A 390 -38.35 44.20 -1.33
C ASP A 390 -39.75 44.11 -0.69
N THR A 391 -39.84 44.34 0.61
CA THR A 391 -41.11 44.32 1.36
C THR A 391 -42.02 45.51 1.04
N THR A 392 -41.47 46.63 0.57
CA THR A 392 -42.22 47.81 0.10
C THR A 392 -42.58 47.72 -1.38
N SER A 393 -42.30 46.58 -2.03
CA SER A 393 -42.58 46.27 -3.44
C SER A 393 -41.78 47.08 -4.47
N ILE A 394 -40.64 47.65 -4.08
CA ILE A 394 -39.65 48.23 -4.98
C ILE A 394 -38.85 47.11 -5.66
N ASN A 395 -38.68 47.24 -6.97
CA ASN A 395 -37.89 46.29 -7.76
C ASN A 395 -36.44 46.75 -7.88
N THR A 396 -35.54 45.79 -7.79
CA THR A 396 -34.11 45.96 -8.01
C THR A 396 -33.67 44.99 -9.10
N GLU A 397 -32.84 45.47 -10.02
CA GLU A 397 -32.33 44.69 -11.14
C GLU A 397 -30.80 44.66 -11.10
N VAL A 398 -30.20 43.50 -11.35
CA VAL A 398 -28.75 43.34 -11.47
C VAL A 398 -28.41 42.44 -12.64
N TYR A 399 -27.57 42.93 -13.54
CA TYR A 399 -27.05 42.19 -14.68
C TYR A 399 -25.56 41.93 -14.49
N THR A 400 -25.09 40.73 -14.84
CA THR A 400 -23.70 40.32 -14.66
C THR A 400 -23.17 39.56 -15.86
N ILE A 401 -21.90 39.80 -16.16
CA ILE A 401 -21.10 39.02 -17.09
C ILE A 401 -19.88 38.54 -16.32
N SER A 402 -19.65 37.23 -16.28
CA SER A 402 -18.45 36.66 -15.69
C SER A 402 -17.77 35.65 -16.61
N ALA A 403 -16.46 35.52 -16.45
CA ALA A 403 -15.63 34.59 -17.19
C ALA A 403 -14.64 33.92 -16.25
N ASN A 404 -14.64 32.59 -16.23
CA ASN A 404 -13.58 31.80 -15.61
C ASN A 404 -12.69 31.24 -16.72
N ASN A 405 -11.39 31.44 -16.59
CA ASN A 405 -10.44 31.02 -17.61
C ASN A 405 -9.22 30.33 -16.97
N LYS A 406 -8.74 29.29 -17.64
CA LYS A 406 -7.47 28.63 -17.38
C LYS A 406 -6.74 28.46 -18.72
N PRO A 407 -6.18 29.55 -19.28
CA PRO A 407 -5.52 29.50 -20.58
C PRO A 407 -4.23 28.67 -20.57
N PHE A 408 -3.57 28.58 -19.41
CA PHE A 408 -2.37 27.77 -19.20
C PHE A 408 -2.50 26.93 -17.93
N SER A 409 -1.73 25.84 -17.82
CA SER A 409 -1.73 24.98 -16.63
C SER A 409 -1.35 25.74 -15.34
N TRP A 410 -0.56 26.80 -15.47
CA TRP A 410 -0.04 27.63 -14.39
C TRP A 410 -0.82 28.92 -14.15
N LEU A 411 -1.79 29.32 -15.00
CA LEU A 411 -2.55 30.56 -14.87
C LEU A 411 -4.06 30.27 -14.80
N ARG A 412 -4.72 30.83 -13.78
CA ARG A 412 -6.17 30.89 -13.68
C ARG A 412 -6.60 32.33 -13.46
N THR A 413 -7.69 32.73 -14.12
CA THR A 413 -8.34 34.02 -13.92
C THR A 413 -9.86 33.86 -13.76
N ASP A 414 -10.45 34.71 -12.94
CA ASP A 414 -11.90 34.82 -12.77
C ASP A 414 -12.26 36.31 -12.79
N ILE A 415 -13.05 36.75 -13.76
CA ILE A 415 -13.43 38.16 -13.92
C ILE A 415 -14.95 38.25 -13.92
N GLU A 416 -15.51 39.24 -13.23
CA GLU A 416 -16.93 39.55 -13.23
C GLU A 416 -17.13 41.07 -13.29
N VAL A 417 -18.09 41.49 -14.11
CA VAL A 417 -18.59 42.87 -14.19
C VAL A 417 -20.09 42.83 -14.00
N ALA A 418 -20.60 43.67 -13.11
CA ALA A 418 -22.03 43.76 -12.83
C ALA A 418 -22.52 45.22 -12.82
N LEU A 419 -23.73 45.41 -13.30
CA LEU A 419 -24.47 46.67 -13.26
C LEU A 419 -25.80 46.42 -12.55
N GLY A 420 -26.18 47.29 -11.64
CA GLY A 420 -27.46 47.17 -10.94
C GLY A 420 -28.17 48.49 -10.78
N ARG A 421 -29.50 48.43 -10.76
CA ARG A 421 -30.42 49.56 -10.62
C ARG A 421 -31.33 49.33 -9.42
N ASN A 422 -31.46 50.34 -8.58
CA ASN A 422 -32.41 50.40 -7.47
C ASN A 422 -33.10 51.79 -7.44
N ALA A 423 -33.87 52.06 -6.39
CA ALA A 423 -34.52 53.37 -6.20
C ALA A 423 -33.55 54.55 -6.04
N LEU A 424 -32.31 54.31 -5.62
CA LEU A 424 -31.28 55.33 -5.39
C LEU A 424 -30.46 55.65 -6.65
N GLY A 425 -30.53 54.80 -7.70
CA GLY A 425 -29.87 55.02 -8.98
C GLY A 425 -29.24 53.75 -9.56
N ILE A 426 -28.25 53.96 -10.43
CA ILE A 426 -27.45 52.89 -11.05
C ILE A 426 -26.10 52.81 -10.33
N GLY A 427 -25.65 51.60 -10.01
CA GLY A 427 -24.32 51.33 -9.47
C GLY A 427 -23.61 50.25 -10.29
N LYS A 428 -22.27 50.29 -10.28
CA LYS A 428 -21.43 49.28 -10.93
C LYS A 428 -20.59 48.52 -9.92
N SER A 429 -20.18 47.31 -10.32
CA SER A 429 -19.30 46.47 -9.51
C SER A 429 -18.40 45.61 -10.39
N TYR A 430 -17.19 45.35 -9.90
CA TYR A 430 -16.18 44.56 -10.59
C TYR A 430 -15.52 43.58 -9.61
N ASN A 431 -15.20 42.40 -10.10
CA ASN A 431 -14.37 41.42 -9.41
C ASN A 431 -13.35 40.87 -10.38
N GLY A 432 -12.09 40.79 -9.94
CA GLY A 432 -11.01 40.22 -10.71
C GLY A 432 -10.13 39.37 -9.80
N THR A 433 -9.96 38.11 -10.16
CA THR A 433 -9.01 37.21 -9.51
C THR A 433 -8.01 36.67 -10.52
N PHE A 434 -6.78 36.49 -10.08
CA PHE A 434 -5.79 35.72 -10.80
C PHE A 434 -4.98 34.87 -9.84
N SER A 435 -4.51 33.72 -10.31
CA SER A 435 -3.53 32.91 -9.60
C SER A 435 -2.52 32.33 -10.59
N ILE A 436 -1.25 32.48 -10.27
CA ILE A 436 -0.12 31.91 -10.97
C ILE A 436 0.53 30.87 -10.06
N ASN A 437 0.68 29.65 -10.53
CA ASN A 437 1.33 28.58 -9.79
C ASN A 437 2.36 27.87 -10.68
N LYS A 438 3.64 28.03 -10.34
CA LYS A 438 4.78 27.33 -10.94
C LYS A 438 5.62 26.69 -9.83
N LYS A 439 6.46 25.72 -10.20
CA LYS A 439 7.34 25.05 -9.23
C LYS A 439 8.20 26.09 -8.49
N GLY A 440 8.05 26.15 -7.17
CA GLY A 440 8.80 27.07 -6.32
C GLY A 440 8.30 28.52 -6.32
N PHE A 441 7.27 28.89 -7.07
CA PHE A 441 6.72 30.25 -7.09
C PHE A 441 5.19 30.22 -7.26
N ALA A 442 4.48 30.85 -6.34
CA ALA A 442 3.04 31.06 -6.48
C ALA A 442 2.67 32.51 -6.14
N THR A 443 1.78 33.09 -6.92
CA THR A 443 1.22 34.42 -6.64
C THR A 443 -0.27 34.45 -6.94
N TYR A 444 -1.02 35.24 -6.20
CA TYR A 444 -2.44 35.44 -6.42
C TYR A 444 -2.82 36.90 -6.18
N GLY A 445 -3.90 37.31 -6.83
CA GLY A 445 -4.56 38.58 -6.57
C GLY A 445 -6.07 38.44 -6.63
N ASN A 446 -6.76 39.16 -5.76
CA ASN A 446 -8.20 39.37 -5.77
C ASN A 446 -8.49 40.85 -5.59
N TYR A 447 -9.33 41.41 -6.46
CA TYR A 447 -9.83 42.77 -6.36
C TYR A 447 -11.34 42.75 -6.50
N VAL A 448 -12.05 43.32 -5.53
CA VAL A 448 -13.50 43.48 -5.56
C VAL A 448 -13.85 44.93 -5.28
N PHE A 449 -14.73 45.49 -6.09
CA PHE A 449 -15.24 46.85 -5.93
C PHE A 449 -16.74 46.87 -6.18
N ALA A 450 -17.50 47.59 -5.33
CA ALA A 450 -18.92 47.84 -5.51
C ALA A 450 -19.24 49.28 -5.11
N ASP A 451 -19.91 50.01 -6.01
CA ASP A 451 -20.40 51.36 -5.73
C ASP A 451 -21.36 51.38 -4.53
N PRO A 452 -21.52 52.53 -3.83
CA PRO A 452 -22.50 52.67 -2.77
C PRO A 452 -23.93 52.34 -3.20
N ASN A 453 -24.30 52.67 -4.44
CA ASN A 453 -25.64 52.43 -4.98
C ASN A 453 -25.80 51.06 -5.64
N PHE A 454 -24.76 50.23 -5.72
CA PHE A 454 -24.86 48.91 -6.33
C PHE A 454 -25.68 47.95 -5.43
N PRO A 455 -26.80 47.39 -5.92
CA PRO A 455 -27.75 46.66 -5.07
C PRO A 455 -27.52 45.13 -5.09
N GLY A 456 -26.27 44.72 -5.26
CA GLY A 456 -25.85 43.32 -5.26
C GLY A 456 -25.75 42.72 -3.85
N TYR A 457 -24.94 41.68 -3.71
CA TYR A 457 -24.63 41.06 -2.42
C TYR A 457 -23.67 41.93 -1.60
N LEU A 458 -22.88 42.73 -2.31
CA LEU A 458 -21.96 43.73 -1.79
C LEU A 458 -22.46 45.12 -2.21
N SER A 459 -22.31 46.11 -1.34
CA SER A 459 -22.51 47.53 -1.65
C SER A 459 -21.41 48.34 -0.98
N ASN A 460 -21.05 49.53 -1.47
CA ASN A 460 -20.03 50.41 -0.87
C ASN A 460 -18.75 49.66 -0.43
N SER A 461 -18.26 48.77 -1.28
CA SER A 461 -17.26 47.76 -0.90
C SER A 461 -15.99 47.88 -1.72
N THR A 462 -14.84 47.72 -1.07
CA THR A 462 -13.53 47.59 -1.73
C THR A 462 -12.73 46.53 -1.01
N ARG A 463 -12.24 45.54 -1.73
CA ARG A 463 -11.38 44.48 -1.19
C ARG A 463 -10.21 44.25 -2.13
N ILE A 464 -9.02 44.13 -1.56
CA ILE A 464 -7.80 43.83 -2.28
C ILE A 464 -7.08 42.75 -1.48
N ASP A 465 -6.76 41.62 -2.10
CA ASP A 465 -5.88 40.60 -1.53
C ASP A 465 -4.80 40.29 -2.55
N LEU A 466 -3.53 40.41 -2.16
CA LEU A 466 -2.38 40.08 -2.97
C LEU A 466 -1.46 39.18 -2.13
N GLY A 467 -0.94 38.12 -2.73
CA GLY A 467 0.01 37.25 -2.05
C GLY A 467 1.01 36.65 -3.01
N THR A 468 2.26 36.53 -2.56
CA THR A 468 3.34 35.90 -3.30
C THR A 468 4.15 35.02 -2.37
N SER A 469 4.39 33.77 -2.79
CA SER A 469 5.26 32.81 -2.12
C SER A 469 6.34 32.32 -3.07
N LEU A 470 7.56 32.23 -2.55
CA LEU A 470 8.76 31.82 -3.27
C LEU A 470 9.50 30.79 -2.42
N ASN A 471 9.71 29.60 -2.95
CA ASN A 471 10.42 28.50 -2.29
C ASN A 471 11.71 28.20 -3.05
N ILE A 472 12.84 28.56 -2.46
CA ILE A 472 14.18 28.31 -3.01
C ILE A 472 14.91 27.35 -2.07
N LYS A 473 15.02 26.08 -2.46
CA LYS A 473 15.66 25.01 -1.68
C LYS A 473 15.09 24.90 -0.26
N ARG A 474 15.85 25.35 0.75
CA ARG A 474 15.50 25.34 2.18
C ARG A 474 14.87 26.65 2.66
N ILE A 475 14.81 27.68 1.82
CA ILE A 475 14.27 29.00 2.18
C ILE A 475 12.89 29.17 1.53
N SER A 476 11.94 29.64 2.31
CA SER A 476 10.61 30.07 1.85
C SER A 476 10.41 31.54 2.17
N PHE A 477 10.05 32.34 1.19
CA PHE A 477 9.67 33.75 1.36
C PHE A 477 8.18 33.89 1.05
N ASN A 478 7.45 34.59 1.92
CA ASN A 478 6.03 34.86 1.76
C ASN A 478 5.78 36.35 2.00
N CYS A 479 5.06 36.98 1.08
CA CYS A 479 4.58 38.35 1.21
C CYS A 479 3.08 38.38 0.91
N ALA A 480 2.30 39.03 1.77
CA ALA A 480 0.87 39.20 1.57
C ALA A 480 0.43 40.61 1.97
N TYR A 481 -0.48 41.16 1.18
CA TYR A 481 -1.13 42.46 1.39
C TYR A 481 -2.63 42.25 1.27
N SER A 482 -3.40 42.68 2.27
CA SER A 482 -4.86 42.63 2.23
C SER A 482 -5.47 43.92 2.74
N VAL A 483 -6.52 44.39 2.08
CA VAL A 483 -7.39 45.46 2.53
C VAL A 483 -8.82 44.98 2.38
N ASN A 484 -9.59 45.05 3.45
CA ASN A 484 -10.98 44.68 3.45
C ASN A 484 -11.83 45.84 3.95
N LYS A 485 -12.58 46.44 3.02
CA LYS A 485 -13.59 47.46 3.25
C LYS A 485 -14.91 46.95 2.67
N THR A 486 -15.50 45.92 3.24
CA THR A 486 -16.72 45.30 2.68
C THR A 486 -17.96 45.63 3.51
N ASN A 487 -19.09 45.72 2.82
CA ASN A 487 -20.43 45.83 3.38
C ASN A 487 -21.32 44.81 2.65
N ILE A 488 -21.66 43.73 3.35
CA ILE A 488 -22.31 42.52 2.82
C ILE A 488 -23.76 42.44 3.30
N ALA A 489 -24.68 42.11 2.42
CA ALA A 489 -26.07 41.79 2.75
C ALA A 489 -26.23 40.37 3.36
N LEU A 490 -25.67 40.12 4.55
CA LEU A 490 -25.69 38.80 5.21
C LEU A 490 -27.10 38.39 5.68
N ASP A 491 -27.36 37.07 5.68
CA ASP A 491 -28.53 36.42 6.30
C ASP A 491 -28.43 36.42 7.85
N THR A 492 -28.11 37.57 8.47
CA THR A 492 -27.96 37.69 9.93
C THR A 492 -28.52 39.00 10.47
N LEU A 493 -29.03 38.99 11.70
CA LEU A 493 -29.55 40.18 12.40
C LEU A 493 -28.44 41.08 12.97
N PHE A 494 -27.19 40.62 12.99
CA PHE A 494 -26.07 41.34 13.59
C PHE A 494 -24.79 41.07 12.80
N SER A 495 -24.32 42.06 12.03
CA SER A 495 -22.97 42.08 11.48
C SER A 495 -22.42 43.49 11.53
N ASN A 496 -21.32 43.66 12.27
CA ASN A 496 -20.46 44.83 12.16
C ASN A 496 -19.25 44.37 11.35
N MET A 497 -18.95 45.07 10.26
CA MET A 497 -17.85 44.72 9.38
C MET A 497 -16.69 45.71 9.57
N PRO A 498 -15.66 45.34 10.35
CA PRO A 498 -14.55 46.24 10.58
C PRO A 498 -13.73 46.43 9.30
N TYR A 499 -13.18 47.62 9.13
CA TYR A 499 -12.14 47.85 8.14
C TYR A 499 -10.86 47.20 8.66
N THR A 500 -10.21 46.41 7.80
CA THR A 500 -8.91 45.83 8.11
C THR A 500 -7.93 46.03 6.97
N LYS A 501 -6.67 46.31 7.32
CA LYS A 501 -5.55 46.33 6.40
C LYS A 501 -4.40 45.56 7.03
N ASN A 502 -3.90 44.56 6.31
CA ASN A 502 -2.84 43.69 6.80
C ASN A 502 -1.68 43.64 5.79
N ILE A 503 -0.46 43.70 6.30
CA ILE A 503 0.78 43.42 5.56
C ILE A 503 1.52 42.33 6.33
N ASN A 504 1.93 41.28 5.64
CA ASN A 504 2.70 40.18 6.22
C ASN A 504 3.89 39.89 5.31
N ILE A 505 5.09 39.89 5.90
CA ILE A 505 6.32 39.46 5.24
C ILE A 505 6.98 38.42 6.15
N THR A 506 7.13 37.19 5.67
CA THR A 506 7.70 36.09 6.46
C THR A 506 8.73 35.32 5.65
N THR A 507 9.88 35.07 6.27
CA THR A 507 10.95 34.22 5.73
C THR A 507 11.13 33.01 6.63
N GLY A 508 11.06 31.82 6.04
CA GLY A 508 11.23 30.53 6.70
C GLY A 508 12.49 29.81 6.22
N TYR A 509 13.18 29.14 7.13
CA TYR A 509 14.32 28.27 6.86
C TYR A 509 14.05 26.86 7.38
N ARG A 510 14.16 25.87 6.48
CA ARG A 510 14.01 24.45 6.79
C ARG A 510 15.28 23.92 7.45
N LEU A 511 15.29 23.89 8.78
CA LEU A 511 16.39 23.37 9.62
C LEU A 511 16.64 21.88 9.34
N PHE A 512 15.57 21.10 9.39
CA PHE A 512 15.53 19.66 9.09
C PHE A 512 14.34 19.39 8.16
N ASN A 513 14.26 18.20 7.56
CA ASN A 513 13.10 17.84 6.73
C ASN A 513 11.76 17.90 7.51
N THR A 514 11.81 17.88 8.83
CA THR A 514 10.68 17.90 9.75
C THR A 514 10.45 19.25 10.45
N SER A 515 11.33 20.24 10.27
CA SER A 515 11.33 21.44 11.11
C SER A 515 11.64 22.72 10.33
N ILE A 516 10.83 23.76 10.55
CA ILE A 516 10.95 25.07 9.88
C ILE A 516 10.97 26.17 10.94
N LEU A 517 12.02 26.99 10.91
CA LEU A 517 12.14 28.21 11.69
C LEU A 517 11.75 29.40 10.80
N SER A 518 10.82 30.24 11.22
CA SER A 518 10.41 31.41 10.44
C SER A 518 10.46 32.69 11.26
N ILE A 519 10.92 33.76 10.62
CA ILE A 519 10.89 35.13 11.12
C ILE A 519 9.98 35.96 10.21
N GLY A 520 9.16 36.83 10.78
CA GLY A 520 8.29 37.68 9.98
C GLY A 520 7.95 39.01 10.64
N GLY A 521 7.62 39.99 9.80
CA GLY A 521 7.08 41.29 10.16
C GLY A 521 5.63 41.41 9.71
N TYR A 522 4.79 41.95 10.58
CA TYR A 522 3.36 42.08 10.36
C TYR A 522 2.92 43.50 10.70
N MET A 523 1.98 44.03 9.91
CA MET A 523 1.23 45.23 10.25
C MET A 523 -0.25 44.93 10.13
N ILE A 524 -1.03 45.31 11.13
CA ILE A 524 -2.49 45.22 11.16
C ILE A 524 -3.03 46.59 11.53
N GLU A 525 -3.89 47.13 10.69
CA GLU A 525 -4.72 48.30 10.97
C GLU A 525 -6.17 47.82 11.00
N ALA A 526 -6.88 48.13 12.09
CA ALA A 526 -8.23 47.66 12.31
C ALA A 526 -9.11 48.78 12.88
N LEU A 527 -10.24 49.03 12.23
CA LEU A 527 -11.22 50.05 12.61
C LEU A 527 -12.62 49.42 12.68
N ASP A 528 -13.25 49.48 13.85
CA ASP A 528 -14.66 49.18 14.02
C ASP A 528 -15.50 50.32 13.42
N ARG A 529 -16.44 49.96 12.54
CA ARG A 529 -17.31 50.90 11.82
C ARG A 529 -18.74 50.94 12.35
N SER A 530 -18.94 50.36 13.53
CA SER A 530 -20.20 50.44 14.27
C SER A 530 -20.51 51.89 14.66
N PRO A 531 -21.78 52.26 14.90
CA PRO A 531 -22.14 53.59 15.40
C PRO A 531 -21.39 53.98 16.68
N ILE A 532 -21.08 52.99 17.53
CA ILE A 532 -20.18 53.11 18.67
C ILE A 532 -18.97 52.21 18.40
N PRO A 533 -17.83 52.76 17.95
CA PRO A 533 -16.66 51.96 17.61
C PRO A 533 -16.02 51.38 18.87
N LEU A 534 -15.79 50.06 18.90
CA LEU A 534 -15.14 49.38 20.02
C LEU A 534 -13.62 49.29 19.89
N PHE A 535 -13.07 49.53 18.69
CA PHE A 535 -11.62 49.53 18.45
C PHE A 535 -11.22 50.37 17.24
N ASN A 536 -10.08 51.04 17.36
CA ASN A 536 -9.37 51.65 16.24
C ASN A 536 -7.87 51.62 16.57
N TYR A 537 -7.09 50.76 15.91
CA TYR A 537 -5.66 50.62 16.23
C TYR A 537 -4.80 50.23 15.03
N THR A 538 -3.52 50.57 15.13
CA THR A 538 -2.46 50.07 14.25
C THR A 538 -1.46 49.28 15.09
N LYS A 539 -1.15 48.06 14.67
CA LYS A 539 -0.24 47.14 15.36
C LYS A 539 0.87 46.68 14.43
N TYR A 540 2.11 46.84 14.85
CA TYR A 540 3.30 46.31 14.19
C TYR A 540 3.85 45.16 15.01
N SER A 541 4.09 44.00 14.40
CA SER A 541 4.53 42.79 15.09
C SER A 541 5.79 42.22 14.45
N GLY A 542 6.78 41.86 15.28
CA GLY A 542 7.87 40.96 14.91
C GLY A 542 7.59 39.57 15.48
N ARG A 543 7.62 38.55 14.61
CA ARG A 543 7.32 37.16 14.98
C ARG A 543 8.52 36.26 14.77
N LEU A 544 8.79 35.41 15.74
CA LEU A 544 9.64 34.23 15.60
C LEU A 544 8.78 32.98 15.79
N SER A 545 8.91 32.00 14.91
CA SER A 545 8.12 30.75 14.99
C SER A 545 8.94 29.53 14.62
N LEU A 546 8.70 28.42 15.33
CA LEU A 546 9.30 27.11 15.06
C LEU A 546 8.17 26.10 14.91
N GLN A 547 8.06 25.52 13.72
CA GLN A 547 7.17 24.39 13.46
C GLN A 547 8.02 23.13 13.32
N SER A 548 7.66 22.06 14.02
CA SER A 548 8.39 20.79 13.99
C SER A 548 7.41 19.62 14.03
N SER A 549 7.65 18.58 13.23
CA SER A 549 6.85 17.37 13.21
C SER A 549 7.75 16.14 13.24
N ILE A 550 7.92 15.53 14.43
CA ILE A 550 8.83 14.40 14.66
C ILE A 550 8.00 13.17 15.03
N LYS A 551 7.98 12.18 14.12
CA LYS A 551 7.22 10.93 14.29
C LYS A 551 5.75 11.19 14.65
N LEU A 552 5.36 10.89 15.88
CA LEU A 552 3.99 10.98 16.39
C LEU A 552 3.66 12.37 16.96
N PHE A 553 4.63 13.27 17.06
CA PHE A 553 4.48 14.56 17.71
C PHE A 553 4.62 15.70 16.73
N SER A 554 3.73 16.68 16.84
CA SER A 554 3.84 17.97 16.16
C SER A 554 3.93 19.08 17.20
N MET A 555 4.76 20.07 16.95
CA MET A 555 4.93 21.23 17.81
C MET A 555 4.95 22.50 16.97
N SER A 556 4.23 23.53 17.41
CA SER A 556 4.33 24.88 16.89
C SER A 556 4.54 25.85 18.03
N LEU A 557 5.72 26.44 18.10
CA LEU A 557 6.08 27.50 19.04
C LEU A 557 6.09 28.83 18.28
N GLN A 558 5.51 29.87 18.86
CA GLN A 558 5.48 31.21 18.28
C GLN A 558 5.64 32.25 19.38
N GLY A 559 6.48 33.25 19.14
CA GLY A 559 6.63 34.44 19.97
C GLY A 559 6.46 35.70 19.13
N ASP A 560 5.70 36.64 19.65
CA ASP A 560 5.39 37.93 19.04
C ASP A 560 5.78 39.07 19.97
N TYR A 561 6.50 40.04 19.43
CA TYR A 561 6.68 41.36 20.03
C TYR A 561 5.91 42.38 19.21
N ASN A 562 5.01 43.13 19.84
CA ASN A 562 4.15 44.06 19.12
C ASN A 562 4.23 45.48 19.69
N LYS A 563 4.23 46.46 18.78
CA LYS A 563 3.97 47.88 19.07
C LYS A 563 2.58 48.25 18.59
N LEU A 564 1.71 48.66 19.52
CA LEU A 564 0.32 49.00 19.25
C LEU A 564 0.08 50.49 19.49
N PHE A 565 -0.49 51.16 18.50
CA PHE A 565 -1.01 52.53 18.60
C PHE A 565 -2.53 52.47 18.59
N ASN A 566 -3.17 52.94 19.67
CA ASN A 566 -4.62 52.98 19.79
C ASN A 566 -5.12 54.39 19.45
N TRP A 567 -5.83 54.53 18.34
CA TRP A 567 -6.37 55.80 17.84
C TRP A 567 -7.56 56.32 18.65
N MET A 568 -8.11 55.52 19.58
CA MET A 568 -9.22 55.93 20.45
C MET A 568 -8.75 56.39 21.84
N ASN A 569 -7.45 56.33 22.14
CA ASN A 569 -6.91 56.70 23.44
C ASN A 569 -6.29 58.10 23.40
N GLU A 570 -6.55 58.94 24.40
CA GLU A 570 -6.08 60.33 24.45
C GLU A 570 -4.56 60.45 24.65
N LEU A 571 -3.89 59.37 25.10
CA LEU A 571 -2.45 59.35 25.39
C LEU A 571 -1.54 59.45 24.15
N ASN A 572 -2.07 59.24 22.92
CA ASN A 572 -1.33 59.36 21.65
C ASN A 572 0.08 58.75 21.64
N ARG A 573 0.26 57.57 22.25
CA ARG A 573 1.56 56.88 22.37
C ARG A 573 1.50 55.44 21.93
N TYR A 574 2.65 54.89 21.53
CA TYR A 574 2.80 53.45 21.30
C TYR A 574 2.87 52.69 22.61
N SER A 575 2.22 51.53 22.63
CA SER A 575 2.22 50.57 23.73
C SER A 575 2.89 49.27 23.29
N ASN A 576 3.57 48.60 24.22
CA ASN A 576 4.23 47.33 23.95
C ASN A 576 3.34 46.18 24.43
N THR A 577 3.12 45.20 23.56
CA THR A 577 2.42 43.96 23.89
C THR A 577 3.20 42.76 23.39
N TYR A 578 3.07 41.65 24.09
CA TYR A 578 3.80 40.41 23.83
C TYR A 578 2.79 39.28 23.72
N ALA A 579 3.05 38.34 22.83
CA ALA A 579 2.28 37.10 22.79
C ALA A 579 3.20 35.91 22.60
N GLY A 580 2.88 34.81 23.27
CA GLY A 580 3.57 33.54 23.12
C GLY A 580 2.54 32.44 22.96
N SER A 581 2.72 31.53 22.00
CA SER A 581 1.86 30.36 21.87
C SER A 581 2.67 29.10 21.65
N LEU A 582 2.25 28.03 22.31
CA LEU A 582 2.77 26.69 22.16
C LEU A 582 1.60 25.77 21.82
N ASN A 583 1.68 25.11 20.68
CA ASN A 583 0.75 24.08 20.26
C ASN A 583 1.49 22.75 20.19
N LEU A 584 0.92 21.73 20.82
CA LEU A 584 1.43 20.37 20.84
C LEU A 584 0.36 19.43 20.27
N GLY A 585 0.76 18.58 19.34
CA GLY A 585 -0.09 17.55 18.75
C GLY A 585 0.54 16.18 18.92
N TYR A 586 -0.31 15.18 19.15
CA TYR A 586 0.06 13.79 19.33
C TYR A 586 -0.85 12.90 18.49
N HIS A 587 -0.24 12.14 17.59
CA HIS A 587 -0.91 11.39 16.51
C HIS A 587 -0.37 9.93 16.44
N PRO A 588 -0.60 9.08 17.46
CA PRO A 588 -0.18 7.68 17.43
C PRO A 588 -1.07 6.86 16.47
N GLY A 589 -0.64 6.75 15.22
CA GLY A 589 -1.37 6.03 14.17
C GLY A 589 -2.62 6.76 13.70
N SER A 590 -3.59 6.03 13.13
CA SER A 590 -4.83 6.60 12.57
C SER A 590 -6.02 6.61 13.54
N ILE A 591 -5.87 6.04 14.73
CA ILE A 591 -6.96 5.84 15.69
C ILE A 591 -7.15 7.05 16.59
N PHE A 592 -6.06 7.77 16.91
CA PHE A 592 -6.08 8.79 17.94
C PHE A 592 -5.38 10.06 17.45
N THR A 593 -5.96 11.20 17.81
CA THR A 593 -5.34 12.50 17.64
C THR A 593 -5.66 13.37 18.85
N GLY A 594 -4.63 13.90 19.48
CA GLY A 594 -4.77 14.87 20.57
C GLY A 594 -4.01 16.13 20.23
N ASN A 595 -4.61 17.30 20.45
CA ASN A 595 -3.89 18.57 20.38
C ASN A 595 -4.13 19.36 21.65
N ALA A 596 -3.12 20.05 22.14
CA ALA A 596 -3.22 20.98 23.23
C ALA A 596 -2.52 22.28 22.84
N TYR A 597 -3.04 23.39 23.34
CA TYR A 597 -2.40 24.68 23.16
C TYR A 597 -2.41 25.47 24.46
N ILE A 598 -1.39 26.30 24.59
CA ILE A 598 -1.33 27.38 25.58
C ILE A 598 -0.90 28.64 24.86
N THR A 599 -1.55 29.75 25.18
CA THR A 599 -1.25 31.07 24.63
C THR A 599 -1.25 32.08 25.77
N TYR A 600 -0.16 32.81 25.88
CA TYR A 600 -0.01 33.96 26.75
C TYR A 600 -0.09 35.22 25.90
N GLN A 601 -0.81 36.22 26.40
CA GLN A 601 -0.82 37.57 25.85
C GLN A 601 -0.75 38.55 27.00
N GLY A 602 0.14 39.53 26.90
CA GLY A 602 0.23 40.57 27.93
C GLY A 602 0.88 41.85 27.44
N GLY A 603 0.85 42.86 28.30
CA GLY A 603 1.41 44.19 28.04
C GLY A 603 0.38 45.30 28.23
N GLU A 604 0.69 46.49 27.71
CA GLU A 604 -0.19 47.66 27.83
C GLU A 604 -1.19 47.69 26.66
N GLN A 605 -2.49 47.59 26.94
CA GLN A 605 -3.55 47.79 25.94
C GLN A 605 -4.46 48.92 26.41
N GLY A 606 -4.12 50.17 26.07
CA GLY A 606 -4.84 51.36 26.56
C GLY A 606 -4.21 51.95 27.84
N ILE A 607 -5.02 52.21 28.87
CA ILE A 607 -4.62 52.86 30.13
C ILE A 607 -4.20 51.83 31.21
N THR A 608 -4.65 50.57 31.10
CA THR A 608 -4.33 49.48 32.04
C THR A 608 -3.59 48.34 31.33
N GLY A 609 -2.64 47.72 32.02
CA GLY A 609 -2.00 46.48 31.57
C GLY A 609 -2.96 45.29 31.64
N TYR A 610 -2.71 44.26 30.82
CA TYR A 610 -3.44 43.00 30.87
C TYR A 610 -2.47 41.82 30.81
N ASP A 611 -2.84 40.72 31.46
CA ASP A 611 -2.16 39.42 31.38
C ASP A 611 -3.23 38.33 31.20
N LEU A 612 -3.25 37.71 30.04
CA LEU A 612 -4.25 36.72 29.65
C LEU A 612 -3.57 35.40 29.28
N PHE A 613 -4.04 34.32 29.90
CA PHE A 613 -3.67 32.96 29.58
C PHE A 613 -4.86 32.22 29.02
N TYR A 614 -4.70 31.74 27.79
CA TYR A 614 -5.63 30.86 27.11
C TYR A 614 -5.02 29.48 27.01
N TYR A 615 -5.80 28.46 27.26
CA TYR A 615 -5.37 27.08 27.06
C TYR A 615 -6.56 26.27 26.60
N GLY A 616 -6.28 25.25 25.82
CA GLY A 616 -7.29 24.36 25.33
C GLY A 616 -6.71 23.02 24.93
N SER A 617 -7.60 22.05 24.82
CA SER A 617 -7.27 20.71 24.38
C SER A 617 -8.37 20.21 23.46
N SER A 618 -7.96 19.39 22.49
CA SER A 618 -8.85 18.67 21.60
C SER A 618 -8.38 17.23 21.54
N PHE A 619 -9.36 16.35 21.46
CA PHE A 619 -9.19 14.92 21.48
C PHE A 619 -10.11 14.33 20.44
N GLU A 620 -9.58 13.48 19.58
CA GLU A 620 -10.33 12.65 18.65
C GLU A 620 -9.85 11.20 18.76
N ALA A 621 -10.79 10.28 18.94
CA ALA A 621 -10.53 8.84 18.88
C ALA A 621 -11.52 8.16 17.93
N ASN A 622 -10.98 7.61 16.85
CA ASN A 622 -11.63 6.71 15.89
C ASN A 622 -11.31 5.25 16.29
N LEU A 623 -11.85 4.79 17.42
CA LEU A 623 -11.53 3.48 18.01
C LEU A 623 -11.73 2.33 17.02
N ASN A 624 -12.73 2.44 16.15
CA ASN A 624 -12.98 1.61 14.99
C ASN A 624 -13.96 2.32 14.03
N GLU A 625 -14.36 1.69 12.93
CA GLU A 625 -15.38 2.21 12.00
C GLU A 625 -16.75 2.48 12.64
N LYS A 626 -16.97 2.04 13.89
CA LYS A 626 -18.24 2.18 14.60
C LYS A 626 -18.25 3.25 15.67
N PHE A 627 -17.12 3.62 16.25
CA PHE A 627 -17.09 4.54 17.39
C PHE A 627 -16.16 5.71 17.15
N LEU A 628 -16.72 6.90 17.22
CA LEU A 628 -16.02 8.17 17.15
C LEU A 628 -16.30 8.97 18.42
N ILE A 629 -15.22 9.41 19.05
CA ILE A 629 -15.25 10.29 20.21
C ILE A 629 -14.50 11.56 19.83
N ARG A 630 -15.14 12.71 19.96
CA ARG A 630 -14.47 14.01 19.93
C ARG A 630 -14.78 14.79 21.18
N ALA A 631 -13.75 15.33 21.81
CA ALA A 631 -13.90 16.26 22.91
C ALA A 631 -12.99 17.46 22.65
N GLN A 632 -13.49 18.65 22.95
CA GLN A 632 -12.69 19.87 22.90
C GLN A 632 -13.03 20.75 24.10
N TYR A 633 -12.00 21.32 24.70
CA TYR A 633 -12.11 22.29 25.77
C TYR A 633 -11.27 23.51 25.46
N ASN A 634 -11.81 24.70 25.73
CA ASN A 634 -11.10 25.98 25.67
C ASN A 634 -11.40 26.74 26.96
N SER A 635 -10.37 27.28 27.62
CA SER A 635 -10.53 27.98 28.89
C SER A 635 -11.22 29.34 28.73
N ASN A 636 -10.91 30.05 27.66
CA ASN A 636 -11.48 31.35 27.32
C ASN A 636 -11.18 31.71 25.86
N PHE A 637 -11.72 32.84 25.41
CA PHE A 637 -11.49 33.41 24.09
C PHE A 637 -11.04 34.87 24.21
N GLU A 638 -10.32 35.36 23.20
CA GLU A 638 -9.95 36.77 23.11
C GLU A 638 -11.20 37.67 22.98
N TRP A 639 -11.09 38.92 23.44
CA TRP A 639 -12.19 39.90 23.44
C TRP A 639 -12.77 40.14 22.04
N GLN A 640 -11.95 40.03 20.99
CA GLN A 640 -12.37 40.16 19.59
C GLN A 640 -13.44 39.14 19.18
N TYR A 641 -13.58 38.03 19.90
CA TYR A 641 -14.60 37.00 19.67
C TYR A 641 -15.92 37.27 20.42
N TYR A 642 -16.08 38.42 21.08
CA TYR A 642 -17.31 38.83 21.79
C TYR A 642 -18.58 38.74 20.92
N THR A 643 -18.44 38.97 19.62
CA THR A 643 -19.53 38.94 18.63
C THR A 643 -19.78 37.53 18.03
N SER A 644 -19.10 36.50 18.54
CA SER A 644 -19.25 35.10 18.11
C SER A 644 -19.77 34.19 19.23
N GLU A 645 -20.43 33.10 18.87
CA GLU A 645 -20.70 32.00 19.80
C GLU A 645 -19.38 31.28 20.12
N ARG A 646 -19.15 31.01 21.41
CA ARG A 646 -17.85 30.55 21.92
C ARG A 646 -18.03 29.27 22.72
N SER A 647 -17.62 28.13 22.16
CA SER A 647 -17.70 26.84 22.83
C SER A 647 -16.51 26.62 23.77
N LEU A 648 -16.80 26.60 25.07
CA LEU A 648 -15.82 26.30 26.12
C LEU A 648 -15.61 24.79 26.28
N LEU A 649 -16.66 23.99 26.11
CA LEU A 649 -16.58 22.52 26.08
C LEU A 649 -17.49 21.99 24.96
N SER A 650 -16.98 21.07 24.15
CA SER A 650 -17.78 20.29 23.22
C SER A 650 -17.45 18.80 23.34
N LEU A 651 -18.48 17.97 23.26
CA LEU A 651 -18.38 16.52 23.26
C LEU A 651 -19.26 15.97 22.13
N THR A 652 -18.69 15.17 21.24
CA THR A 652 -19.40 14.40 20.24
C THR A 652 -19.10 12.93 20.42
N LEU A 653 -20.12 12.12 20.66
CA LEU A 653 -20.02 10.66 20.65
C LEU A 653 -20.88 10.16 19.49
N ARG A 654 -20.31 9.28 18.66
CA ARG A 654 -21.04 8.57 17.60
C ARG A 654 -20.79 7.08 17.74
N ALA A 655 -21.88 6.32 17.73
CA ALA A 655 -21.88 4.87 17.84
C ALA A 655 -22.72 4.24 16.70
N GLN A 656 -22.07 3.55 15.77
CA GLN A 656 -22.67 2.72 14.74
C GLN A 656 -22.89 1.31 15.31
N LEU A 657 -24.07 1.05 15.88
CA LEU A 657 -24.39 -0.21 16.54
C LEU A 657 -24.27 -1.40 15.57
N ASN A 658 -24.80 -1.23 14.35
CA ASN A 658 -24.71 -2.19 13.25
C ASN A 658 -24.83 -1.45 11.89
N ALA A 659 -24.98 -2.15 10.76
CA ALA A 659 -25.04 -1.51 9.43
C ALA A 659 -26.22 -0.52 9.23
N ASN A 660 -27.26 -0.59 10.07
CA ASN A 660 -28.49 0.19 9.90
C ASN A 660 -28.74 1.18 11.04
N HIS A 661 -28.17 0.97 12.22
CA HIS A 661 -28.47 1.74 13.42
C HIS A 661 -27.27 2.57 13.89
N GLN A 662 -27.48 3.87 14.11
CA GLN A 662 -26.49 4.83 14.60
C GLN A 662 -27.08 5.70 15.71
N ILE A 663 -26.29 5.99 16.74
CA ILE A 663 -26.62 6.94 17.81
C ILE A 663 -25.53 8.02 17.84
N ASP A 664 -25.95 9.28 17.85
CA ASP A 664 -25.09 10.46 18.02
C ASP A 664 -25.51 11.20 19.31
N LEU A 665 -24.53 11.53 20.16
CA LEU A 665 -24.68 12.45 21.29
C LEU A 665 -23.79 13.67 21.03
N LEU A 666 -24.36 14.86 21.08
CA LEU A 666 -23.65 16.14 20.97
C LEU A 666 -23.95 16.98 22.20
N THR A 667 -22.90 17.45 22.88
CA THR A 667 -23.02 18.35 24.03
C THR A 667 -22.11 19.54 23.82
N ASN A 668 -22.63 20.76 23.99
CA ASN A 668 -21.89 22.01 23.88
C ASN A 668 -22.17 22.92 25.07
N TYR A 669 -21.12 23.37 25.74
CA TYR A 669 -21.17 24.39 26.78
C TYR A 669 -20.57 25.68 26.22
N ASN A 670 -21.40 26.70 26.02
CA ASN A 670 -21.04 27.91 25.28
C ASN A 670 -21.16 29.16 26.15
N LEU A 671 -20.37 30.19 25.81
CA LEU A 671 -20.67 31.57 26.16
C LEU A 671 -21.54 32.19 25.06
N LYS A 672 -22.66 32.79 25.46
CA LYS A 672 -23.60 33.46 24.54
C LYS A 672 -22.89 34.60 23.80
N LYS A 673 -23.23 34.76 22.51
CA LYS A 673 -22.82 35.91 21.70
C LYS A 673 -23.27 37.23 22.36
N ASN A 674 -22.46 38.28 22.24
CA ASN A 674 -22.69 39.61 22.82
C ASN A 674 -22.90 39.60 24.34
N SER A 675 -22.27 38.66 25.04
CA SER A 675 -22.31 38.58 26.50
C SER A 675 -20.95 38.18 27.04
N LEU A 676 -20.58 38.67 28.22
CA LEU A 676 -19.28 38.37 28.82
C LEU A 676 -19.31 37.11 29.71
N ASN A 677 -20.43 36.81 30.37
CA ASN A 677 -20.51 35.73 31.37
C ASN A 677 -21.76 34.84 31.31
N THR A 678 -22.67 35.04 30.35
CA THR A 678 -23.84 34.15 30.25
C THR A 678 -23.47 32.84 29.58
N LYS A 679 -23.49 31.77 30.36
CA LYS A 679 -23.16 30.40 29.96
C LYS A 679 -24.43 29.63 29.60
N GLU A 680 -24.39 28.84 28.54
CA GLU A 680 -25.45 27.92 28.14
C GLU A 680 -24.91 26.50 27.94
N LEU A 681 -25.70 25.50 28.29
CA LEU A 681 -25.45 24.09 28.01
C LEU A 681 -26.49 23.58 27.03
N ASN A 682 -26.02 22.93 25.98
CA ASN A 682 -26.83 22.36 24.93
C ASN A 682 -26.51 20.87 24.82
N VAL A 683 -27.53 20.01 24.87
CA VAL A 683 -27.39 18.56 24.72
C VAL A 683 -28.33 18.08 23.63
N GLN A 684 -27.83 17.28 22.70
CA GLN A 684 -28.60 16.65 21.64
C GLN A 684 -28.31 15.15 21.64
N LEU A 685 -29.38 14.35 21.68
CA LEU A 685 -29.35 12.92 21.40
C LEU A 685 -30.06 12.67 20.09
N ARG A 686 -29.41 11.96 19.16
CA ARG A 686 -29.98 11.59 17.87
C ARG A 686 -29.84 10.10 17.64
N TYR A 687 -30.94 9.46 17.27
CA TYR A 687 -30.96 8.09 16.78
C TYR A 687 -31.27 8.10 15.30
N ILE A 688 -30.51 7.34 14.51
CA ILE A 688 -30.64 7.25 13.06
C ILE A 688 -30.79 5.80 12.65
N TYR A 689 -31.85 5.51 11.89
CA TYR A 689 -32.10 4.23 11.25
C TYR A 689 -31.97 4.37 9.73
N THR A 690 -31.10 3.55 9.13
CA THR A 690 -30.84 3.55 7.68
C THR A 690 -31.58 2.40 7.01
N LEU A 691 -32.53 2.74 6.16
CA LEU A 691 -33.28 1.87 5.26
C LEU A 691 -32.60 1.83 3.88
N ASN A 692 -32.14 0.67 3.45
CA ASN A 692 -31.60 0.49 2.10
C ASN A 692 -32.71 0.00 1.15
N VAL A 693 -33.55 0.94 0.69
CA VAL A 693 -34.77 0.64 -0.08
C VAL A 693 -34.41 0.14 -1.48
N PRO A 694 -34.90 -1.02 -1.94
CA PRO A 694 -34.67 -1.50 -3.29
C PRO A 694 -35.45 -0.65 -4.30
N ILE A 695 -34.74 0.02 -5.21
CA ILE A 695 -35.36 0.92 -6.21
C ILE A 695 -35.40 0.33 -7.62
N SER A 696 -34.55 -0.66 -7.92
CA SER A 696 -34.57 -1.39 -9.19
C SER A 696 -33.80 -2.70 -9.08
N LYS A 697 -34.10 -3.68 -9.93
CA LYS A 697 -33.28 -4.89 -10.08
C LYS A 697 -31.97 -4.57 -10.82
N ARG A 698 -30.88 -5.25 -10.45
CA ARG A 698 -29.59 -5.18 -11.16
C ARG A 698 -29.71 -5.84 -12.53
N LYS A 699 -29.45 -5.09 -13.59
CA LYS A 699 -29.50 -5.59 -14.97
C LYS A 699 -28.13 -6.08 -15.48
N ASP A 700 -27.08 -5.73 -14.75
CA ASP A 700 -25.68 -5.93 -15.11
C ASP A 700 -25.05 -7.16 -14.46
N ALA A 701 -25.72 -7.75 -13.47
CA ALA A 701 -25.18 -8.87 -12.72
C ALA A 701 -26.24 -9.91 -12.35
N GLY A 702 -25.79 -11.15 -12.24
CA GLY A 702 -26.51 -12.28 -11.67
C GLY A 702 -25.65 -13.00 -10.63
N SER A 703 -26.00 -14.25 -10.34
CA SER A 703 -25.20 -15.12 -9.47
C SER A 703 -25.26 -16.55 -9.98
N LEU A 704 -24.24 -17.33 -9.65
CA LEU A 704 -24.21 -18.78 -9.89
C LEU A 704 -24.16 -19.48 -8.54
N THR A 705 -25.02 -20.47 -8.35
CA THR A 705 -24.89 -21.48 -7.31
C THR A 705 -24.75 -22.84 -7.97
N GLY A 706 -24.05 -23.76 -7.33
CA GLY A 706 -23.97 -25.10 -7.86
C GLY A 706 -23.54 -26.12 -6.83
N LYS A 707 -23.58 -27.38 -7.25
CA LYS A 707 -23.28 -28.53 -6.41
C LYS A 707 -22.45 -29.55 -7.18
N ILE A 708 -21.42 -30.08 -6.52
CA ILE A 708 -20.65 -31.21 -6.98
C ILE A 708 -21.21 -32.47 -6.35
N ASN A 709 -21.79 -33.35 -7.16
CA ASN A 709 -22.28 -34.65 -6.71
C ASN A 709 -21.11 -35.63 -6.57
N ASN A 710 -21.01 -36.30 -5.42
CA ASN A 710 -19.96 -37.27 -5.14
C ASN A 710 -20.36 -38.66 -5.63
N HIS A 711 -19.73 -39.17 -6.69
CA HIS A 711 -19.91 -40.53 -7.18
C HIS A 711 -18.68 -41.39 -6.92
N GLY A 712 -18.29 -41.48 -5.64
CA GLY A 712 -17.30 -42.47 -5.15
C GLY A 712 -15.91 -41.93 -4.88
N ILE A 713 -15.74 -40.60 -4.78
CA ILE A 713 -14.48 -39.95 -4.40
C ILE A 713 -14.41 -39.64 -2.90
N ASP A 714 -13.21 -39.47 -2.36
CA ASP A 714 -12.99 -39.35 -0.91
C ASP A 714 -13.52 -38.03 -0.34
N LYS A 715 -13.43 -36.92 -1.10
CA LYS A 715 -13.92 -35.60 -0.67
C LYS A 715 -14.38 -34.75 -1.85
N VAL A 716 -15.49 -34.04 -1.67
CA VAL A 716 -15.95 -32.98 -2.58
C VAL A 716 -15.65 -31.57 -2.06
N SER A 717 -15.09 -31.46 -0.86
CA SER A 717 -14.75 -30.19 -0.23
C SER A 717 -13.37 -29.68 -0.65
N GLY A 718 -13.23 -28.35 -0.76
CA GLY A 718 -11.96 -27.74 -1.14
C GLY A 718 -11.66 -27.74 -2.64
N ILE A 719 -12.60 -28.19 -3.49
CA ILE A 719 -12.46 -28.15 -4.95
C ILE A 719 -12.60 -26.70 -5.40
N ARG A 720 -11.61 -26.20 -6.16
CA ARG A 720 -11.56 -24.83 -6.66
C ARG A 720 -12.19 -24.75 -8.04
N LEU A 721 -13.18 -23.88 -8.18
CA LEU A 721 -13.81 -23.53 -9.45
C LEU A 721 -13.46 -22.09 -9.83
N LYS A 722 -13.31 -21.83 -11.13
CA LYS A 722 -12.99 -20.51 -11.68
C LYS A 722 -13.98 -20.09 -12.75
N ILE A 723 -14.44 -18.84 -12.69
CA ILE A 723 -15.31 -18.20 -13.69
C ILE A 723 -14.95 -16.70 -13.80
N ASP A 724 -14.59 -16.23 -14.99
CA ASP A 724 -14.16 -14.84 -15.23
C ASP A 724 -13.09 -14.32 -14.25
N GLY A 725 -12.14 -15.16 -13.86
CA GLY A 725 -11.09 -14.82 -12.88
C GLY A 725 -11.55 -14.79 -11.42
N ASN A 726 -12.85 -14.99 -11.14
CA ASN A 726 -13.35 -15.23 -9.79
C ASN A 726 -13.14 -16.70 -9.40
N VAL A 727 -12.85 -16.95 -8.13
CA VAL A 727 -12.64 -18.30 -7.58
C VAL A 727 -13.69 -18.61 -6.51
N ALA A 728 -14.28 -19.80 -6.57
CA ALA A 728 -15.12 -20.36 -5.52
C ALA A 728 -14.56 -21.70 -5.06
N ILE A 729 -14.78 -22.02 -3.77
CA ILE A 729 -14.43 -23.31 -3.18
C ILE A 729 -15.71 -24.02 -2.74
N THR A 730 -15.76 -25.32 -2.95
CA THR A 730 -16.83 -26.17 -2.44
C THR A 730 -16.77 -26.38 -0.94
N ASP A 731 -17.93 -26.32 -0.30
CA ASP A 731 -18.11 -26.71 1.11
C ASP A 731 -18.07 -28.25 1.31
N LYS A 732 -18.36 -28.71 2.53
CA LYS A 732 -18.33 -30.14 2.89
C LYS A 732 -19.34 -30.97 2.09
N GLU A 733 -20.44 -30.34 1.70
CA GLU A 733 -21.55 -30.92 0.94
C GLU A 733 -21.37 -30.75 -0.58
N GLY A 734 -20.28 -30.14 -1.03
CA GLY A 734 -19.97 -29.94 -2.44
C GLY A 734 -20.61 -28.69 -3.06
N ASN A 735 -21.23 -27.80 -2.28
CA ASN A 735 -21.87 -26.59 -2.81
C ASN A 735 -20.84 -25.48 -3.05
N PHE A 736 -21.02 -24.74 -4.14
CA PHE A 736 -20.23 -23.55 -4.47
C PHE A 736 -21.12 -22.39 -4.90
N ARG A 737 -20.58 -21.16 -4.82
CA ARG A 737 -21.32 -19.94 -5.16
C ARG A 737 -20.41 -18.85 -5.72
N PHE A 738 -20.86 -18.21 -6.80
CA PHE A 738 -20.30 -16.98 -7.33
C PHE A 738 -21.34 -15.86 -7.25
N PRO A 739 -21.27 -14.98 -6.24
CA PRO A 739 -22.16 -13.84 -6.14
C PRO A 739 -21.74 -12.72 -7.09
N GLY A 740 -22.69 -12.11 -7.82
CA GLY A 740 -22.47 -10.87 -8.55
C GLY A 740 -21.63 -10.99 -9.83
N LEU A 741 -21.84 -12.07 -10.60
CA LEU A 741 -21.21 -12.26 -11.91
C LEU A 741 -21.83 -11.32 -12.96
N PRO A 742 -21.08 -10.84 -13.96
CA PRO A 742 -21.63 -10.13 -15.11
C PRO A 742 -22.73 -10.96 -15.79
N VAL A 743 -23.68 -10.28 -16.43
CA VAL A 743 -24.69 -10.95 -17.27
C VAL A 743 -24.07 -11.35 -18.60
N GLY A 744 -24.29 -12.59 -19.02
CA GLY A 744 -23.72 -13.13 -20.25
C GLY A 744 -23.42 -14.63 -20.15
N THR A 745 -22.66 -15.12 -21.12
CA THR A 745 -22.20 -16.51 -21.19
C THR A 745 -20.76 -16.58 -20.71
N HIS A 746 -20.50 -17.50 -19.77
CA HIS A 746 -19.23 -17.62 -19.07
C HIS A 746 -18.73 -19.05 -19.06
N LEU A 747 -17.42 -19.24 -18.96
CA LEU A 747 -16.81 -20.56 -18.86
C LEU A 747 -16.42 -20.85 -17.41
N LEU A 748 -17.02 -21.91 -16.87
CA LEU A 748 -16.67 -22.49 -15.58
C LEU A 748 -15.59 -23.55 -15.77
N THR A 749 -14.47 -23.39 -15.09
CA THR A 749 -13.34 -24.32 -15.09
C THR A 749 -13.08 -24.83 -13.69
N ILE A 750 -12.48 -26.01 -13.59
CA ILE A 750 -12.04 -26.60 -12.32
C ILE A 750 -10.52 -26.57 -12.31
N ASP A 751 -9.95 -26.17 -11.18
CA ASP A 751 -8.52 -26.25 -10.97
C ASP A 751 -8.13 -27.70 -10.64
N ALA A 752 -7.52 -28.39 -11.60
CA ALA A 752 -7.13 -29.79 -11.45
C ALA A 752 -6.21 -30.04 -10.24
N SER A 753 -5.42 -29.04 -9.82
CA SER A 753 -4.55 -29.16 -8.63
C SER A 753 -5.32 -29.16 -7.30
N SER A 754 -6.62 -28.87 -7.32
CA SER A 754 -7.50 -28.95 -6.15
C SER A 754 -8.18 -30.32 -6.00
N LEU A 755 -8.04 -31.20 -7.00
CA LEU A 755 -8.67 -32.51 -7.00
C LEU A 755 -7.91 -33.50 -6.13
N GLY A 756 -8.63 -34.49 -5.59
CA GLY A 756 -8.02 -35.64 -4.94
C GLY A 756 -7.20 -36.47 -5.93
N ILE A 757 -6.36 -37.36 -5.40
CA ILE A 757 -5.64 -38.35 -6.22
C ILE A 757 -6.69 -39.22 -6.94
N ASN A 758 -6.45 -39.56 -8.21
CA ASN A 758 -7.33 -40.39 -9.05
C ASN A 758 -8.79 -39.89 -9.08
N THR A 759 -8.99 -38.57 -9.11
CA THR A 759 -10.33 -37.95 -9.08
C THR A 759 -10.54 -37.13 -10.34
N ILE A 760 -11.67 -37.33 -11.02
CA ILE A 760 -11.97 -36.69 -12.31
C ILE A 760 -13.46 -36.34 -12.43
N THR A 761 -13.80 -35.38 -13.29
CA THR A 761 -15.19 -35.08 -13.63
C THR A 761 -15.78 -36.18 -14.52
N GLU A 762 -17.06 -36.51 -14.34
CA GLU A 762 -17.74 -37.46 -15.25
C GLU A 762 -17.85 -36.92 -16.67
N ILE A 763 -18.18 -35.63 -16.80
CA ILE A 763 -18.27 -34.93 -18.07
C ILE A 763 -17.08 -33.97 -18.19
N PRO A 764 -16.29 -34.02 -19.27
CA PRO A 764 -15.18 -33.10 -19.46
C PRO A 764 -15.65 -31.64 -19.56
N GLY A 765 -14.92 -30.74 -18.92
CA GLY A 765 -15.11 -29.29 -19.02
C GLY A 765 -14.21 -28.66 -20.10
N PRO A 766 -14.24 -27.32 -20.25
CA PRO A 766 -14.96 -26.32 -19.45
C PRO A 766 -16.48 -26.33 -19.65
N TYR A 767 -17.24 -25.86 -18.66
CA TYR A 767 -18.70 -25.79 -18.73
C TYR A 767 -19.17 -24.39 -19.10
N THR A 768 -20.09 -24.29 -20.05
CA THR A 768 -20.68 -23.02 -20.46
C THR A 768 -21.89 -22.68 -19.59
N ILE A 769 -21.84 -21.54 -18.89
CA ILE A 769 -22.87 -21.09 -17.94
C ILE A 769 -23.48 -19.77 -18.42
N GLU A 770 -24.81 -19.72 -18.53
CA GLU A 770 -25.54 -18.48 -18.79
C GLU A 770 -25.93 -17.79 -17.47
N ILE A 771 -25.47 -16.55 -17.29
CA ILE A 771 -25.82 -15.70 -16.14
C ILE A 771 -26.88 -14.69 -16.57
N LYS A 772 -28.07 -14.84 -15.97
CA LYS A 772 -29.21 -13.96 -16.21
C LYS A 772 -29.29 -12.80 -15.20
N PRO A 773 -29.82 -11.62 -15.61
CA PRO A 773 -29.87 -10.42 -14.76
C PRO A 773 -30.72 -10.61 -13.51
N ALA A 774 -30.20 -10.19 -12.35
CA ALA A 774 -30.86 -10.24 -11.04
C ALA A 774 -31.38 -11.63 -10.61
N THR A 775 -30.88 -12.70 -11.21
CA THR A 775 -31.27 -14.08 -10.91
C THR A 775 -30.08 -14.91 -10.43
N THR A 776 -30.39 -16.11 -9.94
CA THR A 776 -29.39 -17.10 -9.53
C THR A 776 -29.50 -18.28 -10.48
N SER A 777 -28.50 -18.46 -11.35
CA SER A 777 -28.35 -19.64 -12.19
C SER A 777 -27.87 -20.81 -11.32
N HIS A 778 -28.31 -22.02 -11.64
CA HIS A 778 -27.94 -23.24 -10.92
C HIS A 778 -27.18 -24.18 -11.87
N PHE A 779 -26.09 -24.78 -11.41
CA PHE A 779 -25.30 -25.73 -12.18
C PHE A 779 -24.84 -26.89 -11.29
N GLU A 780 -25.03 -28.11 -11.76
CA GLU A 780 -24.61 -29.32 -11.06
C GLU A 780 -23.81 -30.22 -11.99
N PHE A 781 -22.78 -30.87 -11.44
CA PHE A 781 -21.99 -31.87 -12.14
C PHE A 781 -21.47 -32.89 -11.12
N ALA A 782 -21.06 -34.05 -11.61
CA ALA A 782 -20.59 -35.14 -10.78
C ALA A 782 -19.07 -35.36 -10.93
N MET A 783 -18.48 -35.86 -9.84
CA MET A 783 -17.08 -36.26 -9.77
C MET A 783 -16.99 -37.74 -9.41
N THR A 784 -16.06 -38.44 -10.06
CA THR A 784 -15.87 -39.88 -9.92
C THR A 784 -14.38 -40.23 -9.84
N LYS A 785 -14.09 -41.51 -9.58
CA LYS A 785 -12.71 -42.03 -9.56
C LYS A 785 -12.20 -42.24 -10.99
N ALA A 786 -11.01 -41.71 -11.27
CA ALA A 786 -10.32 -41.95 -12.54
C ALA A 786 -9.94 -43.43 -12.66
N ALA A 787 -10.10 -43.97 -13.85
CA ALA A 787 -9.62 -45.29 -14.22
C ALA A 787 -8.19 -45.21 -14.77
N GLN A 788 -7.50 -46.35 -14.73
CA GLN A 788 -6.12 -46.47 -15.16
C GLN A 788 -5.96 -47.62 -16.13
N ILE A 789 -5.06 -47.44 -17.10
CA ILE A 789 -4.58 -48.52 -17.95
C ILE A 789 -3.07 -48.61 -17.76
N ASN A 790 -2.59 -49.77 -17.35
CA ASN A 790 -1.18 -50.08 -17.32
C ASN A 790 -0.89 -51.14 -18.36
N GLY A 791 0.17 -50.99 -19.14
CA GLY A 791 0.54 -52.02 -20.09
C GLY A 791 2.04 -52.24 -20.20
N LYS A 792 2.40 -53.43 -20.69
CA LYS A 792 3.78 -53.85 -20.86
C LYS A 792 3.94 -54.60 -22.19
N LEU A 793 4.98 -54.25 -22.93
CA LEU A 793 5.40 -55.06 -24.09
C LEU A 793 6.15 -56.29 -23.57
N VAL A 794 5.62 -57.47 -23.86
CA VAL A 794 6.26 -58.76 -23.55
C VAL A 794 6.99 -59.20 -24.81
N ILE A 795 8.33 -59.19 -24.75
CA ILE A 795 9.17 -59.53 -25.89
C ILE A 795 9.50 -61.02 -25.84
N GLU A 796 9.04 -61.77 -26.84
CA GLU A 796 9.35 -63.18 -27.03
C GLU A 796 10.54 -63.34 -28.00
N GLU A 797 11.55 -64.09 -27.58
CA GLU A 797 12.68 -64.48 -28.44
C GLU A 797 12.24 -65.52 -29.48
N ASP A 798 12.77 -65.45 -30.69
CA ASP A 798 12.56 -66.50 -31.70
C ASP A 798 13.30 -67.77 -31.26
N SER A 799 12.59 -68.89 -31.12
CA SER A 799 13.22 -70.17 -30.76
C SER A 799 14.28 -70.62 -31.79
N ARG A 800 14.18 -70.16 -33.05
CA ARG A 800 15.14 -70.43 -34.13
C ARG A 800 16.37 -69.53 -34.10
N ALA A 801 16.43 -68.54 -33.20
CA ALA A 801 17.53 -67.58 -33.13
C ALA A 801 18.91 -68.23 -32.89
N ASN A 802 18.94 -69.46 -32.35
CA ASN A 802 20.15 -70.24 -32.10
C ASN A 802 20.36 -71.39 -33.11
N GLU A 803 19.50 -71.51 -34.13
CA GLU A 803 19.63 -72.53 -35.17
C GLU A 803 20.61 -72.12 -36.28
N LYS A 804 21.28 -73.11 -36.86
CA LYS A 804 22.28 -72.90 -37.91
C LYS A 804 21.61 -72.33 -39.17
N GLY A 805 21.93 -71.09 -39.53
CA GLY A 805 21.33 -70.38 -40.66
C GLY A 805 20.38 -69.23 -40.30
N TYR A 806 20.24 -68.89 -39.01
CA TYR A 806 19.49 -67.73 -38.53
C TYR A 806 20.39 -66.75 -37.76
N ILE A 807 20.12 -65.45 -37.86
CA ILE A 807 20.80 -64.39 -37.10
C ILE A 807 19.83 -63.83 -36.05
N PRO A 808 20.20 -63.81 -34.75
CA PRO A 808 19.41 -63.18 -33.69
C PRO A 808 19.35 -61.67 -33.86
N ILE A 809 18.20 -61.07 -33.54
CA ILE A 809 18.03 -59.61 -33.56
C ILE A 809 18.69 -59.01 -32.32
N LYS A 810 19.71 -58.18 -32.53
CA LYS A 810 20.43 -57.44 -31.46
C LYS A 810 19.90 -56.02 -31.20
N GLU A 811 19.03 -55.53 -32.09
CA GLU A 811 18.43 -54.19 -32.01
C GLU A 811 17.40 -54.15 -30.86
N GLU A 812 17.49 -53.20 -29.94
CA GLU A 812 16.46 -53.01 -28.88
C GLU A 812 15.26 -52.21 -29.41
N ILE A 813 14.08 -52.42 -28.81
CA ILE A 813 12.87 -51.65 -29.17
C ILE A 813 13.02 -50.22 -28.62
N GLU A 814 12.93 -49.21 -29.50
CA GLU A 814 12.85 -47.81 -29.09
C GLU A 814 11.49 -47.49 -28.41
N ARG A 815 11.35 -46.28 -27.86
CA ARG A 815 10.08 -45.88 -27.22
C ARG A 815 8.94 -45.84 -28.24
N LEU A 816 7.93 -46.68 -28.06
CA LEU A 816 6.73 -46.71 -28.90
C LEU A 816 5.72 -45.67 -28.41
N VAL A 817 4.96 -45.08 -29.35
CA VAL A 817 3.82 -44.21 -29.02
C VAL A 817 2.59 -45.08 -28.79
N ILE A 818 1.98 -44.94 -27.62
CA ILE A 818 0.73 -45.56 -27.24
C ILE A 818 -0.33 -44.47 -27.11
N GLU A 819 -1.47 -44.66 -27.75
CA GLU A 819 -2.60 -43.72 -27.72
C GLU A 819 -3.80 -44.40 -27.08
N ALA A 820 -4.34 -43.80 -26.02
CA ALA A 820 -5.66 -44.16 -25.48
C ALA A 820 -6.65 -43.10 -25.95
N SER A 821 -7.74 -43.53 -26.60
CA SER A 821 -8.76 -42.62 -27.13
C SER A 821 -10.18 -43.10 -26.83
N ASN A 822 -11.08 -42.16 -26.62
CA ASN A 822 -12.52 -42.36 -26.60
C ASN A 822 -13.18 -41.33 -27.55
N ASN A 823 -14.51 -41.17 -27.51
CA ASN A 823 -15.22 -40.24 -28.40
C ASN A 823 -14.87 -38.76 -28.17
N ASN A 824 -14.40 -38.38 -26.98
CA ASN A 824 -14.20 -36.99 -26.57
C ASN A 824 -12.74 -36.64 -26.25
N GLU A 825 -11.89 -37.63 -26.02
CA GLU A 825 -10.57 -37.48 -25.40
C GLU A 825 -9.53 -38.38 -26.04
N VAL A 826 -8.30 -37.88 -26.13
CA VAL A 826 -7.15 -38.60 -26.68
C VAL A 826 -5.93 -38.32 -25.81
N TYR A 827 -5.30 -39.37 -25.31
CA TYR A 827 -4.06 -39.33 -24.55
C TYR A 827 -2.98 -40.09 -25.31
N ARG A 828 -1.75 -39.58 -25.28
CA ARG A 828 -0.59 -40.26 -25.88
C ARG A 828 0.56 -40.30 -24.89
N VAL A 829 1.15 -41.47 -24.74
CA VAL A 829 2.35 -41.69 -23.92
C VAL A 829 3.39 -42.45 -24.73
N TYR A 830 4.64 -42.33 -24.30
CA TYR A 830 5.71 -43.18 -24.79
C TYR A 830 5.92 -44.34 -23.84
N THR A 831 6.29 -45.51 -24.37
CA THR A 831 6.79 -46.59 -23.51
C THR A 831 8.09 -46.15 -22.82
N ASP A 832 8.27 -46.58 -21.59
CA ASP A 832 9.48 -46.33 -20.82
C ASP A 832 10.63 -47.25 -21.25
N ARG A 833 11.77 -47.15 -20.55
CA ARG A 833 12.96 -47.98 -20.81
C ARG A 833 12.77 -49.47 -20.50
N TYR A 834 11.71 -49.81 -19.78
CA TYR A 834 11.32 -51.17 -19.43
C TYR A 834 10.17 -51.68 -20.29
N SER A 835 9.84 -50.94 -21.36
CA SER A 835 8.74 -51.24 -22.27
C SER A 835 7.36 -51.24 -21.61
N CYS A 836 7.19 -50.47 -20.53
CA CYS A 836 5.93 -50.25 -19.86
C CYS A 836 5.30 -48.91 -20.28
N PHE A 837 3.97 -48.80 -20.19
CA PHE A 837 3.23 -47.55 -20.37
C PHE A 837 2.07 -47.47 -19.38
N SER A 838 1.65 -46.26 -19.01
CA SER A 838 0.51 -46.05 -18.13
C SER A 838 -0.30 -44.81 -18.50
N PHE A 839 -1.61 -44.92 -18.29
CA PHE A 839 -2.57 -43.83 -18.35
C PHE A 839 -3.28 -43.77 -16.99
N SER A 840 -3.14 -42.68 -16.24
CA SER A 840 -3.61 -42.58 -14.85
C SER A 840 -4.92 -41.82 -14.66
N ASP A 841 -5.32 -41.01 -15.64
CA ASP A 841 -6.39 -40.01 -15.51
C ASP A 841 -7.51 -40.22 -16.55
N LEU A 842 -7.95 -41.46 -16.72
CA LEU A 842 -8.99 -41.79 -17.69
C LEU A 842 -10.38 -41.72 -17.06
N ARG A 843 -11.34 -41.15 -17.78
CA ARG A 843 -12.75 -41.20 -17.35
C ARG A 843 -13.32 -42.62 -17.52
N PRO A 844 -14.24 -43.05 -16.64
CA PRO A 844 -14.98 -44.30 -16.84
C PRO A 844 -15.72 -44.29 -18.19
N GLY A 845 -15.77 -45.44 -18.85
CA GLY A 845 -16.41 -45.60 -20.16
C GLY A 845 -15.57 -46.40 -21.15
N ASP A 846 -15.95 -46.35 -22.43
CA ASP A 846 -15.31 -47.12 -23.50
C ASP A 846 -14.04 -46.43 -24.00
N TRP A 847 -12.97 -47.20 -24.08
CA TRP A 847 -11.66 -46.75 -24.51
C TRP A 847 -11.05 -47.69 -25.52
N VAL A 848 -10.28 -47.12 -26.44
CA VAL A 848 -9.47 -47.82 -27.43
C VAL A 848 -8.01 -47.45 -27.22
N VAL A 849 -7.16 -48.42 -26.94
CA VAL A 849 -5.70 -48.25 -26.95
C VAL A 849 -5.13 -48.71 -28.29
N LYS A 850 -4.34 -47.84 -28.91
CA LYS A 850 -3.67 -48.06 -30.19
C LYS A 850 -2.17 -47.91 -30.05
N ILE A 851 -1.43 -48.84 -30.64
CA ILE A 851 0.03 -48.90 -30.61
C ILE A 851 0.56 -48.51 -31.99
N TYR A 852 1.36 -47.46 -32.04
CA TYR A 852 1.99 -47.03 -33.28
C TYR A 852 3.30 -47.79 -33.51
N THR A 853 3.36 -48.55 -34.60
CA THR A 853 4.44 -49.49 -34.92
C THR A 853 5.61 -48.86 -35.69
N ASN A 854 5.58 -47.56 -35.95
CA ASN A 854 6.53 -46.87 -36.83
C ASN A 854 7.98 -46.89 -36.30
N ALA A 855 8.16 -47.05 -34.98
CA ALA A 855 9.45 -47.09 -34.31
C ALA A 855 9.93 -48.53 -34.00
N LEU A 856 9.29 -49.57 -34.57
CA LEU A 856 9.75 -50.96 -34.40
C LEU A 856 10.92 -51.27 -35.36
N PRO A 857 12.06 -51.78 -34.85
CA PRO A 857 13.16 -52.24 -35.69
C PRO A 857 12.77 -53.42 -36.60
N ARG A 858 13.55 -53.62 -37.66
CA ARG A 858 13.31 -54.69 -38.63
C ARG A 858 13.50 -56.07 -37.99
N GLY A 859 12.41 -56.81 -37.86
CA GLY A 859 12.39 -58.17 -37.30
C GLY A 859 11.55 -58.30 -36.03
N TYR A 860 10.95 -57.21 -35.53
CA TYR A 860 9.91 -57.28 -34.52
C TYR A 860 8.52 -57.34 -35.17
N LYS A 861 7.62 -58.15 -34.62
CA LYS A 861 6.21 -58.24 -35.03
C LYS A 861 5.30 -58.19 -33.80
N ILE A 862 4.41 -57.21 -33.76
CA ILE A 862 3.36 -57.10 -32.74
C ILE A 862 2.13 -57.89 -33.20
N GLU A 863 1.55 -58.69 -32.31
CA GLU A 863 0.37 -59.50 -32.63
C GLU A 863 -0.91 -58.67 -32.76
N SER A 864 -1.14 -57.76 -31.80
CA SER A 864 -2.31 -56.88 -31.77
C SER A 864 -1.88 -55.45 -31.49
N THR A 865 -2.30 -54.51 -32.35
CA THR A 865 -1.98 -53.08 -32.22
C THR A 865 -3.15 -52.25 -31.72
N ARG A 866 -4.31 -52.88 -31.46
CA ARG A 866 -5.54 -52.23 -31.02
C ARG A 866 -6.24 -53.07 -29.96
N PHE A 867 -6.59 -52.42 -28.85
CA PHE A 867 -7.28 -53.02 -27.69
C PHE A 867 -8.48 -52.16 -27.34
N SER A 868 -9.60 -52.77 -26.94
CA SER A 868 -10.83 -52.04 -26.58
C SER A 868 -11.40 -52.60 -25.29
N PHE A 869 -11.82 -51.70 -24.39
CA PHE A 869 -12.26 -52.04 -23.04
C PHE A 869 -13.21 -50.97 -22.49
N THR A 870 -14.08 -51.37 -21.57
CA THR A 870 -14.99 -50.48 -20.84
C THR A 870 -14.51 -50.37 -19.40
N LEU A 871 -13.99 -49.21 -19.01
CA LEU A 871 -13.41 -48.98 -17.69
C LEU A 871 -14.47 -48.55 -16.68
N LYS A 872 -14.49 -49.18 -15.50
CA LYS A 872 -15.31 -48.76 -14.34
C LYS A 872 -14.60 -47.67 -13.52
N PRO A 873 -15.34 -46.91 -12.68
CA PRO A 873 -14.75 -45.94 -11.76
C PRO A 873 -13.66 -46.55 -10.86
N GLY A 874 -12.45 -45.98 -10.91
CA GLY A 874 -11.30 -46.44 -10.12
C GLY A 874 -10.69 -47.78 -10.57
N GLU A 875 -11.11 -48.33 -11.71
CA GLU A 875 -10.54 -49.57 -12.24
C GLU A 875 -9.09 -49.37 -12.67
N ASN A 876 -8.22 -50.32 -12.33
CA ASN A 876 -6.86 -50.41 -12.86
C ASN A 876 -6.78 -51.62 -13.80
N HIS A 877 -6.73 -51.35 -15.10
CA HIS A 877 -6.77 -52.36 -16.15
C HIS A 877 -5.35 -52.64 -16.66
N SER A 878 -4.94 -53.91 -16.70
CA SER A 878 -3.60 -54.32 -17.15
C SER A 878 -3.65 -54.92 -18.56
N ILE A 879 -2.71 -54.52 -19.42
CA ILE A 879 -2.61 -55.00 -20.81
C ILE A 879 -1.20 -55.56 -21.06
N GLU A 880 -1.13 -56.81 -21.50
CA GLU A 880 0.10 -57.40 -22.03
C GLU A 880 0.07 -57.38 -23.56
N VAL A 881 1.12 -56.83 -24.15
CA VAL A 881 1.25 -56.70 -25.60
C VAL A 881 2.40 -57.58 -26.04
N ASN A 882 2.06 -58.71 -26.69
CA ASN A 882 3.07 -59.65 -27.16
C ASN A 882 3.79 -59.12 -28.41
N VAL A 883 5.11 -59.10 -28.33
CA VAL A 883 6.00 -58.69 -29.41
C VAL A 883 6.97 -59.83 -29.71
N LYS A 884 6.91 -60.38 -30.92
CA LYS A 884 7.79 -61.47 -31.35
C LYS A 884 9.02 -60.94 -32.06
N LYS A 885 10.20 -61.36 -31.64
CA LYS A 885 11.41 -61.28 -32.45
C LYS A 885 11.34 -62.37 -33.52
N VAL A 886 11.64 -62.02 -34.76
CA VAL A 886 11.65 -62.93 -35.91
C VAL A 886 13.08 -62.98 -36.44
N ALA A 887 13.79 -64.07 -36.14
CA ALA A 887 15.18 -64.24 -36.53
C ALA A 887 15.34 -64.20 -38.05
N ARG A 888 16.38 -63.53 -38.55
CA ARG A 888 16.60 -63.38 -40.00
C ARG A 888 17.26 -64.63 -40.54
N GLN A 889 16.62 -65.30 -41.50
CA GLN A 889 17.21 -66.46 -42.18
C GLN A 889 18.30 -66.02 -43.16
N VAL A 890 19.49 -66.59 -43.03
CA VAL A 890 20.64 -66.36 -43.91
C VAL A 890 20.56 -67.31 -45.09
N ARG A 891 20.33 -66.78 -46.29
CA ARG A 891 20.54 -67.54 -47.53
C ARG A 891 21.99 -67.35 -47.96
N PHE A 892 22.79 -68.41 -47.88
CA PHE A 892 24.11 -68.43 -48.50
C PHE A 892 23.93 -68.46 -50.03
N GLN A 893 24.46 -67.43 -50.70
CA GLN A 893 24.47 -67.39 -52.15
C GLN A 893 25.63 -68.24 -52.65
N THR A 894 25.34 -69.40 -53.25
CA THR A 894 26.34 -70.24 -53.90
C THR A 894 26.85 -69.49 -55.14
N ILE A 895 28.06 -68.95 -55.09
CA ILE A 895 28.75 -68.47 -56.29
C ILE A 895 29.21 -69.71 -57.04
N ASN A 896 28.52 -70.06 -58.13
CA ASN A 896 28.95 -71.06 -59.08
C ASN A 896 30.24 -70.56 -59.75
N LYS A 897 31.39 -71.09 -59.32
CA LYS A 897 32.61 -71.13 -60.14
C LYS A 897 32.41 -72.27 -61.14
N ASP A 898 31.80 -71.97 -62.28
CA ASP A 898 32.06 -72.68 -63.53
C ASP A 898 31.56 -71.86 -64.73
N LYS A 899 32.48 -71.05 -65.25
CA LYS A 899 32.68 -70.77 -66.68
C LYS A 899 34.13 -70.33 -66.86
N GLN A 900 35.00 -71.29 -67.18
CA GLN A 900 36.28 -71.03 -67.83
C GLN A 900 36.03 -70.76 -69.33
N LYS A 901 36.41 -69.58 -69.80
CA LYS A 901 37.33 -69.39 -70.93
C LYS A 901 37.73 -67.93 -71.03
#